data_AF-A0A9Q4BQ65-F1
#
_entry.id   AF-A0A9Q4BQ65-F1
#
_cell.length_a   1.000
_cell.length_b   1.000
_cell.length_c   1.000
_cell.angle_alpha   90.00
_cell.angle_beta   90.00
_cell.angle_gamma   90.00
#
_symmetry.space_group_name_H-M   'P 1'
#
loop_
_entity.id
_entity.type
_entity.pdbx_description
1 polymer ?
#
loop_
_entity_poly.entity_id
_entity_poly.type
_entity_poly.pdbx_seq_one_letter_code
_entity_poly.pdbx_strand_id
1 'polypeptide(L)'
;MKNRVLYLALILMFFHCAISAQSFWQPVAPVPPTMRVYSTCVIGSKAYFWCEFGQVYSTGDAGNSFTFYPWYTPFDNSGFGDNVSSGISFADSLIGYITDRIRGEFRTTDGGHHWVKVSPDYAGAQMVGFASPKVGFKCGGGGFFKTTDAGLTWTYLQTPLFDEGNINNMFLQDETNLWILKSHSYGTYSGAGIWQSSNGGKKWTKLNTGIISDSLNEVVYADFHMNPTGTGYAAGRIHRVLQKQTYGIILKTTDFGKSWTTQEFPGEYYNKLEVINDSTCVVFGNFDGYYGKVCYRRTGNMGQSWETGSDFEGRGNYNSFYSSVYIPTQNSILVSTVSGIYKSTDAGKSFTRLTSNRDVYAGEVSFDNRPRSPETQLSAVVAPYYKDLIVSRDGGSTWILKHLPKDFNLDFTHLSISGNCMYLTERQFVLYKSTDFGDSWQEIYFDHYGGVSGVYALSADSIVVQGYPYLCTTADGGKNWRYAPLTGIFLNEIKMYSGFKVLGTGGLDRQSSRVGIIYSSTDGGNNWRVQDIAANELTHAEFIDDLTGFAIGGRKIYATRDGGNSWKVINTDAVAFTFYDKYRGVILTENSSLVTSDAGLTWKKGNLNFNSLEAKLFFNRRGDLFASSYSRLYIYPDALSQIPPAQKEYVPVENAFRVYPNHPNPFNPATTIRYEIPSKIHVELKVFDMLGRQVAELVNEEQSAGEYNVLFNGSSLPSGVYIYSIQAGKHKESKKIMLIK
;
A
#
# COMPACT_ATOMS: atom_id res chain seq x y z
N MET A 1 45.16 -37.37 5.14
CA MET A 1 45.01 -35.98 4.65
C MET A 1 43.99 -35.83 3.51
N LYS A 2 43.90 -36.75 2.54
CA LYS A 2 42.93 -36.64 1.41
C LYS A 2 41.44 -36.66 1.82
N ASN A 3 41.04 -37.37 2.89
CA ASN A 3 39.64 -37.42 3.32
C ASN A 3 39.16 -36.17 4.09
N ARG A 4 40.05 -35.36 4.66
CA ARG A 4 39.67 -34.09 5.33
C ARG A 4 39.42 -32.96 4.34
N VAL A 5 40.07 -33.00 3.17
CA VAL A 5 39.85 -32.03 2.07
C VAL A 5 38.51 -32.31 1.38
N LEU A 6 38.11 -33.58 1.22
CA LEU A 6 36.81 -33.94 0.67
C LEU A 6 35.65 -33.58 1.60
N TYR A 7 35.84 -33.73 2.92
CA TYR A 7 34.84 -33.32 3.93
C TYR A 7 34.70 -31.79 4.03
N LEU A 8 35.79 -31.02 3.93
CA LEU A 8 35.71 -29.55 3.85
C LEU A 8 35.09 -29.08 2.53
N ALA A 9 35.37 -29.75 1.40
CA ALA A 9 34.76 -29.43 0.11
C ALA A 9 33.26 -29.76 0.06
N LEU A 10 32.83 -30.85 0.71
CA LEU A 10 31.42 -31.19 0.88
C LEU A 10 30.70 -30.22 1.83
N ILE A 11 31.34 -29.80 2.94
CA ILE A 11 30.79 -28.76 3.82
C ILE A 11 30.69 -27.42 3.09
N LEU A 12 31.66 -27.05 2.26
CA LEU A 12 31.61 -25.84 1.42
C LEU A 12 30.57 -25.92 0.29
N MET A 13 30.31 -27.12 -0.27
CA MET A 13 29.22 -27.34 -1.24
C MET A 13 27.84 -27.36 -0.60
N PHE A 14 27.70 -27.84 0.64
CA PHE A 14 26.43 -27.77 1.40
C PHE A 14 26.14 -26.36 1.93
N PHE A 15 27.16 -25.52 2.16
CA PHE A 15 26.96 -24.08 2.39
C PHE A 15 26.60 -23.28 1.11
N HIS A 16 26.77 -23.86 -0.08
CA HIS A 16 26.33 -23.27 -1.35
C HIS A 16 24.98 -23.78 -1.86
N CYS A 17 24.33 -24.69 -1.15
CA CYS A 17 23.04 -25.26 -1.54
C CYS A 17 22.03 -25.27 -0.38
N ALA A 18 21.87 -24.12 0.27
CA ALA A 18 20.72 -23.81 1.13
C ALA A 18 20.53 -22.29 1.35
N ILE A 19 21.11 -21.45 0.49
CA ILE A 19 20.65 -20.06 0.37
C ILE A 19 19.48 -20.12 -0.60
N SER A 20 18.27 -20.34 -0.08
CA SER A 20 17.07 -19.95 -0.82
C SER A 20 17.29 -18.51 -1.26
N ALA A 21 17.15 -18.24 -2.56
CA ALA A 21 17.40 -16.93 -3.17
C ALA A 21 16.92 -15.80 -2.25
N GLN A 22 17.86 -15.20 -1.53
CA GLN A 22 17.57 -14.11 -0.62
C GLN A 22 17.06 -12.98 -1.51
N SER A 23 15.82 -12.53 -1.27
CA SER A 23 15.30 -11.39 -2.02
C SER A 23 16.24 -10.21 -1.77
N PHE A 24 16.89 -9.72 -2.82
CA PHE A 24 17.77 -8.54 -2.77
C PHE A 24 16.98 -7.24 -2.53
N TRP A 25 15.64 -7.33 -2.57
CA TRP A 25 14.73 -6.26 -2.23
C TRP A 25 14.83 -5.90 -0.76
N GLN A 26 15.14 -4.62 -0.50
CA GLN A 26 15.23 -4.05 0.82
C GLN A 26 14.05 -3.11 1.04
N PRO A 27 13.42 -3.11 2.22
CA PRO A 27 12.48 -2.05 2.56
C PRO A 27 13.25 -0.73 2.64
N VAL A 28 12.65 0.33 2.11
CA VAL A 28 13.26 1.65 2.09
C VAL A 28 13.17 2.31 3.49
N ALA A 29 14.24 2.16 4.29
CA ALA A 29 14.58 2.81 5.58
C ALA A 29 13.53 2.78 6.74
N PRO A 30 13.95 2.92 8.02
CA PRO A 30 13.27 2.29 9.15
C PRO A 30 12.20 3.21 9.74
N VAL A 31 11.04 3.30 9.11
CA VAL A 31 9.88 3.85 9.82
C VAL A 31 9.39 2.71 10.74
N PRO A 32 9.46 2.84 12.08
CA PRO A 32 8.77 1.88 12.94
C PRO A 32 7.32 1.81 12.50
N PRO A 33 6.68 0.63 12.56
CA PRO A 33 5.32 0.46 12.05
C PRO A 33 4.43 1.54 12.63
N THR A 34 3.97 2.46 11.79
CA THR A 34 2.91 3.40 12.11
C THR A 34 1.54 2.71 12.21
N MET A 35 1.54 1.38 12.08
CA MET A 35 0.42 0.49 11.95
C MET A 35 -0.19 0.11 13.30
N ARG A 36 -1.50 -0.13 13.28
CA ARG A 36 -2.23 -0.75 14.39
C ARG A 36 -1.55 -2.07 14.76
N VAL A 37 -1.05 -2.17 15.98
CA VAL A 37 -0.63 -3.44 16.59
C VAL A 37 -1.90 -4.17 17.03
N TYR A 38 -2.07 -5.44 16.69
CA TYR A 38 -3.19 -6.26 17.16
C TYR A 38 -2.86 -7.02 18.45
N SER A 39 -1.64 -7.55 18.55
CA SER A 39 -1.23 -8.40 19.67
C SER A 39 0.29 -8.34 19.87
N THR A 40 0.74 -8.63 21.08
CA THR A 40 2.15 -8.78 21.41
C THR A 40 2.44 -10.05 22.17
N CYS A 41 3.67 -10.53 22.03
CA CYS A 41 4.20 -11.61 22.82
C CYS A 41 5.60 -11.25 23.29
N VAL A 42 5.89 -11.49 24.56
CA VAL A 42 7.22 -11.32 25.14
C VAL A 42 7.83 -12.68 25.39
N ILE A 43 9.04 -12.90 24.90
CA ILE A 43 9.80 -14.12 25.18
C ILE A 43 11.27 -13.80 25.42
N GLY A 44 11.76 -14.18 26.60
CA GLY A 44 13.07 -13.77 27.09
C GLY A 44 13.16 -12.24 27.13
N SER A 45 14.18 -11.67 26.48
CA SER A 45 14.39 -10.22 26.38
C SER A 45 13.76 -9.59 25.13
N LYS A 46 13.05 -10.36 24.30
CA LYS A 46 12.46 -9.87 23.04
C LYS A 46 10.94 -9.71 23.18
N ALA A 47 10.43 -8.61 22.64
CA ALA A 47 9.00 -8.42 22.41
C ALA A 47 8.71 -8.49 20.92
N TYR A 48 7.69 -9.25 20.55
CA TYR A 48 7.16 -9.40 19.21
C TYR A 48 5.82 -8.68 19.11
N PHE A 49 5.59 -8.00 17.98
CA PHE A 49 4.40 -7.23 17.67
C PHE A 49 3.78 -7.78 16.39
N TRP A 50 2.52 -8.19 16.48
CA TRP A 50 1.70 -8.54 15.33
C TRP A 50 0.87 -7.32 14.93
N CYS A 51 1.01 -6.88 13.68
CA CYS A 51 0.48 -5.62 13.20
C CYS A 51 -0.47 -5.80 12.01
N GLU A 52 -1.17 -4.73 11.66
CA GLU A 52 -1.94 -4.62 10.42
C GLU A 52 -1.13 -5.03 9.17
N PHE A 53 -1.84 -5.42 8.11
CA PHE A 53 -1.25 -5.95 6.86
C PHE A 53 -0.43 -7.23 7.04
N GLY A 54 -0.60 -7.91 8.16
CA GLY A 54 0.04 -9.18 8.43
C GLY A 54 1.53 -9.07 8.73
N GLN A 55 1.95 -7.99 9.39
CA GLN A 55 3.36 -7.71 9.63
C GLN A 55 3.79 -8.13 11.04
N VAL A 56 5.02 -8.65 11.15
CA VAL A 56 5.64 -8.97 12.45
C VAL A 56 6.89 -8.14 12.65
N TYR A 57 7.00 -7.55 13.83
CA TYR A 57 8.19 -6.83 14.28
C TYR A 57 8.67 -7.38 15.62
N SER A 58 9.95 -7.19 15.93
CA SER A 58 10.45 -7.40 17.30
C SER A 58 11.39 -6.30 17.75
N THR A 59 11.45 -6.08 19.05
CA THR A 59 12.51 -5.31 19.70
C THR A 59 13.14 -6.12 20.82
N GLY A 60 14.46 -6.03 20.96
CA GLY A 60 15.22 -6.58 22.09
C GLY A 60 15.88 -5.51 22.96
N ASP A 61 15.66 -4.23 22.65
CA ASP A 61 16.36 -3.08 23.22
C ASP A 61 15.38 -2.00 23.70
N ALA A 62 14.22 -2.42 24.21
CA ALA A 62 13.16 -1.55 24.70
C ALA A 62 12.65 -0.54 23.64
N GLY A 63 12.58 -0.96 22.37
CA GLY A 63 12.04 -0.15 21.27
C GLY A 63 13.00 0.93 20.78
N ASN A 64 14.30 0.82 21.07
CA ASN A 64 15.30 1.70 20.44
C ASN A 64 15.51 1.31 18.97
N SER A 65 15.38 0.02 18.66
CA SER A 65 15.37 -0.51 17.30
C SER A 65 14.31 -1.60 17.15
N PHE A 66 13.85 -1.78 15.90
CA PHE A 66 12.91 -2.82 15.53
C PHE A 66 13.50 -3.67 14.40
N THR A 67 13.44 -4.98 14.57
CA THR A 67 13.67 -5.96 13.50
C THR A 67 12.33 -6.25 12.82
N PHE A 68 12.28 -6.10 11.50
CA PHE A 68 11.13 -6.49 10.69
C PHE A 68 11.30 -7.91 10.17
N TYR A 69 10.22 -8.69 10.21
CA TYR A 69 10.18 -10.02 9.65
C TYR A 69 9.26 -10.05 8.42
N PRO A 70 9.82 -10.09 7.19
CA PRO A 70 9.03 -10.10 5.98
C PRO A 70 8.14 -11.34 5.89
N TRP A 71 6.88 -11.11 5.55
CA TRP A 71 5.93 -12.17 5.24
C TRP A 71 6.01 -12.52 3.75
N TYR A 72 6.06 -13.82 3.44
CA TYR A 72 6.35 -14.33 2.09
C TYR A 72 5.14 -14.84 1.31
N THR A 73 3.92 -14.75 1.84
CA THR A 73 2.73 -15.25 1.15
C THR A 73 1.84 -14.11 0.64
N PRO A 74 1.54 -14.06 -0.67
CA PRO A 74 0.62 -13.08 -1.26
C PRO A 74 -0.81 -13.32 -0.74
N PHE A 75 -1.53 -12.27 -0.32
CA PHE A 75 -2.96 -12.39 0.00
C PHE A 75 -3.79 -11.27 -0.61
N ASP A 76 -5.05 -11.60 -0.87
CA ASP A 76 -6.06 -10.77 -1.51
C ASP A 76 -6.67 -9.73 -0.55
N ASN A 77 -7.17 -8.64 -1.16
CA ASN A 77 -7.76 -7.45 -0.54
C ASN A 77 -9.09 -7.70 0.22
N SER A 78 -9.42 -8.91 0.67
CA SER A 78 -10.68 -9.20 1.35
C SER A 78 -10.77 -8.54 2.73
N GLY A 79 -11.21 -7.28 2.74
CA GLY A 79 -11.78 -6.60 3.89
C GLY A 79 -10.78 -6.13 4.94
N PHE A 80 -10.18 -4.97 4.72
CA PHE A 80 -9.57 -4.14 5.78
C PHE A 80 -10.66 -3.59 6.71
N GLY A 81 -11.27 -4.48 7.49
CA GLY A 81 -12.18 -4.12 8.56
C GLY A 81 -11.40 -3.83 9.84
N ASP A 82 -11.77 -2.76 10.54
CA ASP A 82 -11.20 -2.28 11.81
C ASP A 82 -11.19 -3.28 12.99
N ASN A 83 -11.62 -4.52 12.79
CA ASN A 83 -11.93 -5.50 13.84
C ASN A 83 -11.28 -6.87 13.60
N VAL A 84 -9.98 -6.92 13.32
CA VAL A 84 -9.25 -8.20 13.25
C VAL A 84 -8.79 -8.61 14.65
N SER A 85 -9.62 -9.40 15.34
CA SER A 85 -9.20 -10.10 16.55
C SER A 85 -8.16 -11.16 16.19
N SER A 86 -6.93 -10.96 16.61
CA SER A 86 -5.79 -11.83 16.30
C SER A 86 -4.81 -11.88 17.46
N GLY A 87 -4.04 -12.98 17.54
CA GLY A 87 -3.13 -13.26 18.64
C GLY A 87 -1.79 -13.74 18.11
N ILE A 88 -0.70 -13.36 18.80
CA ILE A 88 0.64 -13.90 18.57
C ILE A 88 1.17 -14.50 19.87
N SER A 89 1.80 -15.66 19.80
CA SER A 89 2.48 -16.27 20.94
C SER A 89 3.66 -17.12 20.50
N PHE A 90 4.73 -17.12 21.29
CA PHE A 90 5.91 -17.95 21.10
C PHE A 90 5.97 -19.03 22.18
N ALA A 91 6.21 -20.27 21.77
CA ALA A 91 6.43 -21.40 22.66
C ALA A 91 7.88 -21.41 23.18
N ASP A 92 8.82 -21.03 22.32
CA ASP A 92 10.23 -20.79 22.63
C ASP A 92 10.79 -19.71 21.68
N SER A 93 12.11 -19.45 21.73
CA SER A 93 12.73 -18.41 20.89
C SER A 93 12.71 -18.71 19.38
N LEU A 94 12.32 -19.92 18.96
CA LEU A 94 12.25 -20.37 17.57
C LEU A 94 10.81 -20.62 17.12
N ILE A 95 9.98 -21.22 17.97
CA ILE A 95 8.62 -21.64 17.60
C ILE A 95 7.62 -20.59 18.02
N GLY A 96 6.92 -20.04 17.02
CA GLY A 96 5.87 -19.04 17.21
C GLY A 96 4.61 -19.38 16.43
N TYR A 97 3.48 -18.83 16.88
CA TYR A 97 2.17 -19.06 16.30
C TYR A 97 1.37 -17.75 16.24
N ILE A 98 0.64 -17.55 15.14
CA ILE A 98 -0.28 -16.44 14.93
C ILE A 98 -1.65 -17.00 14.58
N THR A 99 -2.68 -16.47 15.23
CA THR A 99 -4.09 -16.68 14.87
C THR A 99 -4.66 -15.40 14.29
N ASP A 100 -5.15 -15.45 13.06
CA ASP A 100 -5.82 -14.34 12.39
C ASP A 100 -7.21 -14.77 11.89
N ARG A 101 -8.24 -14.06 12.35
CA ARG A 101 -9.64 -14.38 12.02
C ARG A 101 -9.93 -14.41 10.52
N ILE A 102 -9.25 -13.58 9.73
CA ILE A 102 -9.49 -13.44 8.29
C ILE A 102 -8.47 -14.29 7.51
N ARG A 103 -7.19 -14.20 7.89
CA ARG A 103 -6.07 -14.75 7.11
C ARG A 103 -5.78 -16.22 7.43
N GLY A 104 -6.26 -16.73 8.56
CA GLY A 104 -6.03 -18.10 9.04
C GLY A 104 -4.92 -18.17 10.09
N GLU A 105 -4.28 -19.33 10.20
CA GLU A 105 -3.27 -19.60 11.22
C GLU A 105 -1.88 -19.80 10.63
N PHE A 106 -0.88 -19.30 11.33
CA PHE A 106 0.51 -19.29 10.87
C PHE A 106 1.46 -19.75 11.96
N ARG A 107 2.53 -20.43 11.54
CA ARG A 107 3.56 -20.97 12.41
C ARG A 107 4.95 -20.63 11.89
N THR A 108 5.86 -20.30 12.80
CA THR A 108 7.29 -20.13 12.53
C THR A 108 8.09 -21.17 13.33
N THR A 109 9.26 -21.54 12.82
CA THR A 109 10.24 -22.41 13.51
C THR A 109 11.63 -21.78 13.55
N ASP A 110 11.75 -20.51 13.21
CA ASP A 110 13.00 -19.77 13.12
C ASP A 110 12.91 -18.39 13.77
N GLY A 111 12.08 -18.25 14.81
CA GLY A 111 12.00 -17.04 15.62
C GLY A 111 11.30 -15.88 14.92
N GLY A 112 10.48 -16.19 13.91
CA GLY A 112 9.69 -15.24 13.14
C GLY A 112 10.26 -14.88 11.77
N HIS A 113 11.45 -15.38 11.38
CA HIS A 113 12.05 -15.08 10.08
C HIS A 113 11.22 -15.58 8.90
N HIS A 114 10.55 -16.72 9.06
CA HIS A 114 9.59 -17.23 8.10
C HIS A 114 8.33 -17.73 8.81
N TRP A 115 7.16 -17.36 8.26
CA TRP A 115 5.85 -17.80 8.71
C TRP A 115 5.19 -18.66 7.64
N VAL A 116 4.75 -19.85 8.03
CA VAL A 116 4.06 -20.82 7.17
C VAL A 116 2.60 -20.90 7.59
N LYS A 117 1.68 -20.76 6.63
CA LYS A 117 0.25 -20.96 6.87
C LYS A 117 -0.02 -22.44 7.15
N VAL A 118 -0.65 -22.75 8.28
CA VAL A 118 -0.91 -24.12 8.75
C VAL A 118 -2.39 -24.48 8.75
N SER A 119 -3.29 -23.51 8.57
CA SER A 119 -4.73 -23.74 8.36
C SER A 119 -5.23 -22.86 7.20
N PRO A 120 -5.77 -23.44 6.10
CA PRO A 120 -6.23 -22.69 4.94
C PRO A 120 -7.46 -21.82 5.21
N ASP A 121 -8.33 -22.21 6.15
CA ASP A 121 -9.66 -21.62 6.34
C ASP A 121 -9.82 -20.81 7.64
N TYR A 122 -10.90 -20.00 7.66
CA TYR A 122 -11.36 -19.15 8.78
C TYR A 122 -11.08 -19.78 10.13
N ALA A 123 -10.03 -19.28 10.79
CA ALA A 123 -9.66 -19.70 12.12
C ALA A 123 -10.52 -18.93 13.10
N GLY A 124 -11.54 -19.58 13.65
CA GLY A 124 -12.37 -18.97 14.70
C GLY A 124 -11.57 -18.62 15.97
N ALA A 125 -10.33 -19.09 16.10
CA ALA A 125 -9.44 -18.71 17.20
C ALA A 125 -8.93 -17.27 17.04
N GLN A 126 -9.10 -16.48 18.08
CA GLN A 126 -8.73 -15.06 18.13
C GLN A 126 -7.52 -14.81 19.04
N MET A 127 -7.16 -15.81 19.84
CA MET A 127 -6.08 -15.75 20.82
C MET A 127 -5.35 -17.09 20.87
N VAL A 128 -4.05 -17.03 21.12
CA VAL A 128 -3.17 -18.17 21.31
C VAL A 128 -2.18 -17.87 22.43
N GLY A 129 -1.83 -18.88 23.22
CA GLY A 129 -0.82 -18.79 24.27
C GLY A 129 -0.14 -20.14 24.49
N PHE A 130 1.17 -20.13 24.76
CA PHE A 130 1.92 -21.33 25.14
C PHE A 130 2.21 -21.33 26.64
N ALA A 131 1.87 -22.43 27.31
CA ALA A 131 2.19 -22.67 28.71
C ALA A 131 3.57 -23.33 28.89
N SER A 132 4.05 -23.99 27.84
CA SER A 132 5.39 -24.57 27.75
C SER A 132 5.83 -24.62 26.28
N PRO A 133 7.11 -24.96 25.98
CA PRO A 133 7.58 -25.09 24.60
C PRO A 133 6.80 -26.07 23.73
N LYS A 134 6.03 -27.00 24.32
CA LYS A 134 5.20 -27.97 23.60
C LYS A 134 3.71 -27.79 23.79
N VAL A 135 3.29 -27.29 24.94
CA VAL A 135 1.87 -27.22 25.30
C VAL A 135 1.36 -25.79 25.18
N GLY A 136 0.33 -25.64 24.37
CA GLY A 136 -0.33 -24.35 24.14
C GLY A 136 -1.83 -24.48 23.99
N PHE A 137 -2.50 -23.35 24.05
CA PHE A 137 -3.94 -23.20 23.99
C PHE A 137 -4.29 -22.10 23.01
N LYS A 138 -5.36 -22.29 22.25
CA LYS A 138 -5.95 -21.24 21.43
C LYS A 138 -7.46 -21.22 21.59
N CYS A 139 -8.06 -20.05 21.50
CA CYS A 139 -9.50 -19.91 21.68
C CYS A 139 -10.11 -18.71 20.94
N GLY A 140 -11.43 -18.79 20.69
CA GLY A 140 -12.23 -17.73 20.06
C GLY A 140 -13.59 -18.28 19.58
N GLY A 141 -14.23 -17.62 18.62
CA GLY A 141 -15.50 -18.05 18.02
C GLY A 141 -15.50 -19.45 17.36
N GLY A 142 -14.34 -20.13 17.28
CA GLY A 142 -14.20 -21.53 16.84
C GLY A 142 -14.06 -22.55 17.98
N GLY A 143 -14.09 -22.13 19.24
CA GLY A 143 -13.95 -23.00 20.43
C GLY A 143 -12.59 -22.93 21.12
N PHE A 144 -12.30 -23.90 22.00
CA PHE A 144 -11.05 -24.00 22.77
C PHE A 144 -10.23 -25.20 22.28
N PHE A 145 -8.94 -25.01 22.04
CA PHE A 145 -8.07 -26.06 21.53
C PHE A 145 -6.79 -26.13 22.34
N LYS A 146 -6.23 -27.34 22.41
CA LYS A 146 -4.94 -27.62 23.04
C LYS A 146 -3.99 -28.27 22.03
N THR A 147 -2.74 -27.82 22.03
CA THR A 147 -1.62 -28.51 21.38
C THR A 147 -0.71 -29.13 22.43
N THR A 148 -0.04 -30.22 22.07
CA THR A 148 1.03 -30.85 22.88
C THR A 148 2.32 -31.07 22.07
N ASP A 149 2.35 -30.51 20.85
CA ASP A 149 3.41 -30.66 19.86
C ASP A 149 3.83 -29.30 19.26
N ALA A 150 3.77 -28.24 20.08
CA ALA A 150 4.20 -26.88 19.72
C ALA A 150 3.43 -26.30 18.52
N GLY A 151 2.11 -26.56 18.48
CA GLY A 151 1.19 -26.03 17.49
C GLY A 151 1.24 -26.74 16.13
N LEU A 152 1.84 -27.93 16.03
CA LEU A 152 1.76 -28.75 14.82
C LEU A 152 0.35 -29.34 14.65
N THR A 153 -0.25 -29.79 15.74
CA THR A 153 -1.64 -30.24 15.78
C THR A 153 -2.40 -29.62 16.95
N TRP A 154 -3.70 -29.43 16.75
CA TRP A 154 -4.61 -28.82 17.73
C TRP A 154 -5.79 -29.75 17.96
N THR A 155 -6.01 -30.13 19.23
CA THR A 155 -7.14 -30.94 19.66
C THR A 155 -8.22 -30.04 20.23
N TYR A 156 -9.46 -30.15 19.73
CA TYR A 156 -10.61 -29.45 20.29
C TYR A 156 -10.91 -29.97 21.71
N LEU A 157 -11.03 -29.05 22.66
CA LEU A 157 -11.45 -29.34 24.02
C LEU A 157 -12.91 -28.90 24.15
N GLN A 158 -13.83 -29.87 24.19
CA GLN A 158 -15.23 -29.58 24.43
C GLN A 158 -15.37 -28.97 25.83
N THR A 159 -15.87 -27.73 25.92
CA THR A 159 -16.16 -27.10 27.20
C THR A 159 -17.53 -26.42 27.16
N PRO A 160 -18.33 -26.48 28.23
CA PRO A 160 -19.65 -25.83 28.29
C PRO A 160 -19.60 -24.29 28.23
N LEU A 161 -18.41 -23.69 28.23
CA LEU A 161 -18.23 -22.25 28.26
C LEU A 161 -18.30 -21.58 26.88
N PHE A 162 -18.28 -22.35 25.78
CA PHE A 162 -18.15 -21.80 24.42
C PHE A 162 -19.46 -21.65 23.67
N ASP A 163 -20.59 -21.99 24.31
CA ASP A 163 -21.89 -21.89 23.65
C ASP A 163 -22.36 -20.44 23.52
N GLU A 164 -21.96 -19.52 24.43
CA GLU A 164 -22.33 -18.09 24.39
C GLU A 164 -21.26 -17.16 25.06
N GLY A 165 -20.77 -16.16 24.32
CA GLY A 165 -19.92 -15.04 24.80
C GLY A 165 -18.43 -15.06 24.35
N ASN A 166 -17.82 -13.86 24.20
CA ASN A 166 -16.43 -13.70 23.77
C ASN A 166 -15.43 -13.91 24.91
N ILE A 167 -14.31 -14.59 24.63
CA ILE A 167 -13.12 -14.58 25.51
C ILE A 167 -12.27 -13.40 25.10
N ASN A 168 -12.02 -12.49 26.04
CA ASN A 168 -11.24 -11.29 25.78
C ASN A 168 -9.77 -11.45 26.11
N ASN A 169 -9.44 -12.29 27.10
CA ASN A 169 -8.05 -12.56 27.47
C ASN A 169 -7.91 -13.94 28.14
N MET A 170 -6.70 -14.49 28.16
CA MET A 170 -6.30 -15.75 28.78
C MET A 170 -4.93 -15.60 29.44
N PHE A 171 -4.82 -16.13 30.65
CA PHE A 171 -3.57 -16.23 31.39
C PHE A 171 -3.23 -17.71 31.62
N LEU A 172 -1.99 -18.09 31.30
CA LEU A 172 -1.49 -19.45 31.42
C LEU A 172 -0.36 -19.46 32.44
N GLN A 173 -0.59 -20.04 33.62
CA GLN A 173 0.47 -20.19 34.62
C GLN A 173 1.34 -21.41 34.31
N ASP A 174 0.70 -22.51 33.92
CA ASP A 174 1.33 -23.76 33.52
C ASP A 174 0.36 -24.57 32.63
N GLU A 175 0.72 -25.82 32.29
CA GLU A 175 -0.05 -26.68 31.40
C GLU A 175 -1.42 -27.12 31.95
N THR A 176 -1.65 -26.90 33.25
CA THR A 176 -2.85 -27.30 34.00
C THR A 176 -3.64 -26.12 34.56
N ASN A 177 -2.97 -25.05 34.99
CA ASN A 177 -3.56 -23.89 35.64
C ASN A 177 -3.73 -22.74 34.64
N LEU A 178 -4.99 -22.50 34.25
CA LEU A 178 -5.40 -21.54 33.22
C LEU A 178 -6.48 -20.62 33.74
N TRP A 179 -6.46 -19.36 33.31
CA TRP A 179 -7.51 -18.38 33.57
C TRP A 179 -8.00 -17.78 32.27
N ILE A 180 -9.29 -17.50 32.18
CA ILE A 180 -9.89 -16.77 31.06
C ILE A 180 -10.81 -15.68 31.58
N LEU A 181 -10.86 -14.57 30.85
CA LEU A 181 -11.83 -13.50 31.06
C LEU A 181 -12.89 -13.57 29.97
N LYS A 182 -14.15 -13.73 30.39
CA LYS A 182 -15.32 -13.59 29.52
C LYS A 182 -15.99 -12.26 29.79
N SER A 183 -16.25 -11.47 28.74
CA SER A 183 -17.07 -10.27 28.86
C SER A 183 -18.12 -10.21 27.75
N HIS A 184 -19.13 -9.36 27.95
CA HIS A 184 -20.25 -9.21 27.04
C HIS A 184 -20.29 -7.79 26.49
N SER A 185 -20.69 -7.65 25.22
CA SER A 185 -20.76 -6.34 24.56
C SER A 185 -22.05 -5.58 24.92
N TYR A 186 -23.17 -6.26 25.24
CA TYR A 186 -24.47 -5.61 25.52
C TYR A 186 -25.44 -6.49 26.36
N GLY A 187 -25.49 -6.35 27.69
CA GLY A 187 -26.57 -6.93 28.53
C GLY A 187 -26.18 -8.04 29.54
N THR A 188 -27.15 -8.45 30.35
CA THR A 188 -27.02 -9.35 31.51
C THR A 188 -26.93 -10.82 31.11
N TYR A 189 -25.71 -11.35 31.06
CA TYR A 189 -25.48 -12.79 30.90
C TYR A 189 -24.79 -13.39 32.13
N SER A 190 -25.25 -14.57 32.54
CA SER A 190 -24.70 -15.37 33.64
C SER A 190 -23.27 -15.88 33.39
N GLY A 191 -22.74 -15.74 32.16
CA GLY A 191 -21.43 -16.24 31.74
C GLY A 191 -20.22 -15.28 31.90
N ALA A 192 -20.45 -13.98 32.08
CA ALA A 192 -19.36 -12.99 32.21
C ALA A 192 -18.60 -13.12 33.54
N GLY A 193 -17.29 -12.91 33.50
CA GLY A 193 -16.40 -13.00 34.66
C GLY A 193 -15.10 -13.73 34.38
N ILE A 194 -14.36 -14.00 35.46
CA ILE A 194 -13.08 -14.69 35.42
C ILE A 194 -13.31 -16.16 35.74
N TRP A 195 -12.71 -17.04 34.95
CA TRP A 195 -12.83 -18.49 35.11
C TRP A 195 -11.46 -19.12 35.23
N GLN A 196 -11.33 -20.13 36.09
CA GLN A 196 -10.10 -20.89 36.29
C GLN A 196 -10.28 -22.36 35.92
N SER A 197 -9.29 -22.93 35.26
CA SER A 197 -9.11 -24.37 35.13
C SER A 197 -7.85 -24.79 35.85
N SER A 198 -7.89 -25.90 36.59
CA SER A 198 -6.73 -26.54 37.22
C SER A 198 -6.40 -27.91 36.62
N ASN A 199 -6.97 -28.23 35.45
CA ASN A 199 -6.78 -29.50 34.76
C ASN A 199 -6.58 -29.35 33.25
N GLY A 200 -5.99 -28.23 32.85
CA GLY A 200 -5.59 -27.96 31.46
C GLY A 200 -6.78 -27.70 30.54
N GLY A 201 -7.79 -26.99 31.03
CA GLY A 201 -8.95 -26.53 30.25
C GLY A 201 -10.10 -27.54 30.14
N LYS A 202 -10.02 -28.70 30.81
CA LYS A 202 -11.06 -29.74 30.76
C LYS A 202 -12.28 -29.42 31.63
N LYS A 203 -12.07 -28.75 32.76
CA LYS A 203 -13.13 -28.23 33.64
C LYS A 203 -12.78 -26.82 34.09
N TRP A 204 -13.81 -26.02 34.34
CA TRP A 204 -13.69 -24.62 34.69
C TRP A 204 -14.56 -24.28 35.91
N THR A 205 -14.02 -23.41 36.76
CA THR A 205 -14.68 -22.87 37.95
C THR A 205 -14.73 -21.35 37.82
N LYS A 206 -15.91 -20.76 38.05
CA LYS A 206 -16.09 -19.31 38.00
C LYS A 206 -15.55 -18.66 39.29
N LEU A 207 -14.77 -17.59 39.15
CA LEU A 207 -14.11 -16.86 40.24
C LEU A 207 -14.61 -15.41 40.29
N ASN A 208 -15.88 -15.22 40.68
CA ASN A 208 -16.55 -13.92 40.63
C ASN A 208 -16.71 -13.20 41.98
N THR A 209 -16.17 -13.73 43.07
CA THR A 209 -16.33 -13.11 44.40
C THR A 209 -15.71 -11.71 44.40
N GLY A 210 -16.51 -10.68 44.65
CA GLY A 210 -16.07 -9.28 44.66
C GLY A 210 -15.98 -8.61 43.28
N ILE A 211 -16.28 -9.35 42.21
CA ILE A 211 -16.47 -8.79 40.86
C ILE A 211 -17.84 -8.11 40.81
N ILE A 212 -17.90 -6.86 40.36
CA ILE A 212 -19.18 -6.18 40.15
C ILE A 212 -19.88 -6.83 38.95
N SER A 213 -21.03 -7.45 39.21
CA SER A 213 -21.92 -8.01 38.20
C SER A 213 -23.36 -7.89 38.71
N ASP A 214 -23.97 -6.73 38.52
CA ASP A 214 -25.38 -6.53 38.82
C ASP A 214 -26.17 -6.26 37.53
N SER A 215 -27.48 -6.47 37.58
CA SER A 215 -28.35 -6.29 36.42
C SER A 215 -28.77 -4.84 36.18
N LEU A 216 -28.38 -3.93 37.07
CA LEU A 216 -28.79 -2.52 37.05
C LEU A 216 -27.77 -1.64 36.32
N ASN A 217 -26.53 -2.09 36.21
CA ASN A 217 -25.40 -1.35 35.65
C ASN A 217 -24.81 -2.08 34.44
N GLU A 218 -24.25 -1.33 33.49
CA GLU A 218 -23.53 -1.93 32.36
C GLU A 218 -22.06 -2.08 32.72
N VAL A 219 -21.62 -3.31 33.01
CA VAL A 219 -20.23 -3.61 33.38
C VAL A 219 -19.51 -4.30 32.21
N VAL A 220 -18.33 -3.78 31.84
CA VAL A 220 -17.47 -4.38 30.83
C VAL A 220 -16.06 -4.52 31.38
N TYR A 221 -15.57 -5.76 31.46
CA TYR A 221 -14.16 -6.05 31.73
C TYR A 221 -13.41 -6.19 30.40
N ALA A 222 -12.38 -5.39 30.21
CA ALA A 222 -11.60 -5.33 28.98
C ALA A 222 -10.35 -6.20 29.07
N ASP A 223 -9.68 -6.20 30.22
CA ASP A 223 -8.39 -6.86 30.38
C ASP A 223 -8.21 -7.44 31.79
N PHE A 224 -7.40 -8.50 31.90
CA PHE A 224 -6.93 -9.02 33.19
C PHE A 224 -5.53 -9.60 33.05
N HIS A 225 -4.78 -9.55 34.14
CA HIS A 225 -3.46 -10.15 34.23
C HIS A 225 -3.24 -10.67 35.65
N MET A 226 -2.58 -11.81 35.76
CA MET A 226 -2.22 -12.45 37.03
C MET A 226 -0.73 -12.72 36.99
N ASN A 227 -0.05 -12.61 38.13
CA ASN A 227 1.34 -13.03 38.25
C ASN A 227 1.43 -14.44 38.88
N PRO A 228 2.61 -15.08 38.85
CA PRO A 228 2.78 -16.41 39.44
C PRO A 228 2.57 -16.47 40.97
N THR A 229 2.63 -15.34 41.68
CA THR A 229 2.41 -15.28 43.14
C THR A 229 0.93 -15.20 43.53
N GLY A 230 0.03 -15.08 42.55
CA GLY A 230 -1.42 -15.01 42.76
C GLY A 230 -1.96 -13.60 42.96
N THR A 231 -1.12 -12.59 42.78
CA THR A 231 -1.54 -11.20 42.68
C THR A 231 -1.97 -10.90 41.24
N GLY A 232 -3.15 -10.30 41.09
CA GLY A 232 -3.70 -10.01 39.77
C GLY A 232 -4.56 -8.78 39.76
N TYR A 233 -4.77 -8.27 38.56
CA TYR A 233 -5.58 -7.09 38.29
C TYR A 233 -6.53 -7.36 37.13
N ALA A 234 -7.72 -6.78 37.19
CA ALA A 234 -8.65 -6.72 36.08
C ALA A 234 -9.10 -5.27 35.90
N ALA A 235 -9.30 -4.84 34.66
CA ALA A 235 -9.68 -3.46 34.37
C ALA A 235 -10.82 -3.39 33.36
N GLY A 236 -11.61 -2.33 33.45
CA GLY A 236 -12.78 -2.15 32.61
C GLY A 236 -13.53 -0.85 32.88
N ARG A 237 -14.84 -0.90 32.66
CA ARG A 237 -15.79 0.19 32.95
C ARG A 237 -17.07 -0.32 33.60
N ILE A 238 -17.73 0.58 34.33
CA ILE A 238 -19.12 0.43 34.78
C ILE A 238 -19.90 1.69 34.44
N HIS A 239 -20.98 1.55 33.66
CA HIS A 239 -21.97 2.60 33.48
C HIS A 239 -23.08 2.43 34.52
N ARG A 240 -23.16 3.38 35.46
CA ARG A 240 -24.19 3.41 36.50
C ARG A 240 -25.44 4.07 35.94
N VAL A 241 -26.37 3.25 35.43
CA VAL A 241 -27.55 3.68 34.65
C VAL A 241 -28.37 4.74 35.38
N LEU A 242 -28.67 4.52 36.67
CA LEU A 242 -29.46 5.47 37.48
C LEU A 242 -28.74 6.80 37.73
N GLN A 243 -27.41 6.79 37.77
CA GLN A 243 -26.59 7.98 37.99
C GLN A 243 -26.23 8.67 36.67
N LYS A 244 -26.50 8.02 35.52
CA LYS A 244 -26.07 8.45 34.19
C LYS A 244 -24.56 8.77 34.13
N GLN A 245 -23.77 8.05 34.92
CA GLN A 245 -22.35 8.30 35.08
C GLN A 245 -21.57 7.02 34.81
N THR A 246 -20.44 7.17 34.13
CA THR A 246 -19.52 6.07 33.87
C THR A 246 -18.27 6.20 34.73
N TYR A 247 -17.78 5.05 35.18
CA TYR A 247 -16.55 4.92 35.95
C TYR A 247 -15.65 3.89 35.31
N GLY A 248 -14.35 4.14 35.34
CA GLY A 248 -13.33 3.13 35.10
C GLY A 248 -13.26 2.27 36.34
N ILE A 249 -13.12 0.96 36.17
CA ILE A 249 -12.96 0.03 37.30
C ILE A 249 -11.62 -0.67 37.21
N ILE A 250 -10.93 -0.72 38.35
CA ILE A 250 -9.75 -1.55 38.54
C ILE A 250 -10.03 -2.47 39.72
N LEU A 251 -9.89 -3.77 39.47
CA LEU A 251 -10.04 -4.82 40.47
C LEU A 251 -8.68 -5.40 40.76
N LYS A 252 -8.50 -5.81 42.02
CA LYS A 252 -7.28 -6.45 42.50
C LYS A 252 -7.60 -7.74 43.24
N THR A 253 -6.76 -8.74 43.07
CA THR A 253 -6.75 -9.97 43.85
C THR A 253 -5.34 -10.27 44.35
N THR A 254 -5.23 -11.03 45.44
CA THR A 254 -3.97 -11.58 45.97
C THR A 254 -4.10 -13.09 46.26
N ASP A 255 -5.16 -13.73 45.77
CA ASP A 255 -5.52 -15.11 46.08
C ASP A 255 -5.88 -15.92 44.82
N PHE A 256 -5.20 -15.62 43.71
CA PHE A 256 -5.45 -16.23 42.39
C PHE A 256 -6.86 -15.99 41.83
N GLY A 257 -7.43 -14.82 42.17
CA GLY A 257 -8.73 -14.39 41.70
C GLY A 257 -9.91 -14.96 42.49
N LYS A 258 -9.68 -15.68 43.61
CA LYS A 258 -10.77 -16.20 44.44
C LYS A 258 -11.60 -15.07 45.06
N SER A 259 -10.97 -13.94 45.36
CA SER A 259 -11.62 -12.71 45.80
C SER A 259 -11.01 -11.47 45.14
N TRP A 260 -11.86 -10.46 44.92
CA TRP A 260 -11.50 -9.20 44.29
C TRP A 260 -11.92 -7.99 45.12
N THR A 261 -11.06 -6.97 45.16
CA THR A 261 -11.37 -5.64 45.67
C THR A 261 -11.47 -4.66 44.52
N THR A 262 -12.52 -3.84 44.47
CA THR A 262 -12.76 -2.90 43.36
C THR A 262 -12.50 -1.45 43.76
N GLN A 263 -11.91 -0.68 42.85
CA GLN A 263 -11.78 0.77 42.92
C GLN A 263 -12.38 1.42 41.66
N GLU A 264 -13.18 2.48 41.85
CA GLU A 264 -13.89 3.20 40.78
C GLU A 264 -13.25 4.58 40.52
N PHE A 265 -13.16 4.94 39.23
CA PHE A 265 -12.53 6.17 38.74
C PHE A 265 -13.53 6.95 37.87
N PRO A 266 -14.14 8.03 38.36
CA PRO A 266 -15.19 8.76 37.64
C PRO A 266 -14.71 9.31 36.29
N GLY A 267 -15.48 9.08 35.23
CA GLY A 267 -15.19 9.60 33.88
C GLY A 267 -14.11 8.84 33.11
N GLU A 268 -13.56 7.75 33.66
CA GLU A 268 -12.51 6.94 33.00
C GLU A 268 -13.05 5.62 32.42
N TYR A 269 -12.28 5.04 31.50
CA TYR A 269 -12.61 3.82 30.77
C TYR A 269 -11.33 3.03 30.52
N TYR A 270 -11.09 1.93 31.23
CA TYR A 270 -9.85 1.17 31.06
C TYR A 270 -10.02 0.02 30.06
N ASN A 271 -9.01 -0.13 29.19
CA ASN A 271 -9.03 -1.10 28.09
C ASN A 271 -7.87 -2.10 28.17
N LYS A 272 -6.77 -1.74 28.84
CA LYS A 272 -5.56 -2.55 28.88
C LYS A 272 -4.83 -2.37 30.20
N LEU A 273 -4.20 -3.43 30.70
CA LEU A 273 -3.37 -3.38 31.89
C LEU A 273 -2.14 -4.28 31.74
N GLU A 274 -1.13 -4.05 32.58
CA GLU A 274 0.03 -4.92 32.69
C GLU A 274 0.53 -4.95 34.14
N VAL A 275 0.81 -6.15 34.65
CA VAL A 275 1.34 -6.35 36.02
C VAL A 275 2.84 -6.57 35.93
N ILE A 276 3.61 -5.62 36.47
CA ILE A 276 5.07 -5.65 36.45
C ILE A 276 5.61 -6.58 37.55
N ASN A 277 5.01 -6.51 38.72
CA ASN A 277 5.32 -7.32 39.89
C ASN A 277 4.17 -7.20 40.90
N ASP A 278 4.26 -7.90 42.03
CA ASP A 278 3.25 -7.95 43.09
C ASP A 278 2.80 -6.58 43.59
N SER A 279 3.69 -5.57 43.55
CA SER A 279 3.40 -4.22 44.02
C SER A 279 3.02 -3.24 42.91
N THR A 280 3.37 -3.54 41.65
CA THR A 280 3.36 -2.57 40.57
C THR A 280 2.48 -3.02 39.40
N CYS A 281 1.47 -2.21 39.07
CA CYS A 281 0.58 -2.42 37.92
C CYS A 281 0.40 -1.09 37.18
N VAL A 282 0.25 -1.19 35.86
CA VAL A 282 -0.14 -0.06 35.02
C VAL A 282 -1.44 -0.36 34.30
N VAL A 283 -2.26 0.67 34.09
CA VAL A 283 -3.56 0.58 33.43
C VAL A 283 -3.70 1.74 32.44
N PHE A 284 -4.21 1.41 31.24
CA PHE A 284 -4.40 2.34 30.14
C PHE A 284 -5.87 2.38 29.73
N GLY A 285 -6.35 3.57 29.39
CA GLY A 285 -7.74 3.82 29.08
C GLY A 285 -7.99 5.17 28.42
N ASN A 286 -9.25 5.60 28.48
CA ASN A 286 -9.74 6.83 27.85
C ASN A 286 -10.67 7.57 28.82
N PHE A 287 -10.87 8.87 28.61
CA PHE A 287 -11.88 9.66 29.32
C PHE A 287 -13.21 9.74 28.53
N ASP A 288 -14.34 9.78 29.25
CA ASP A 288 -15.70 10.09 28.78
C ASP A 288 -16.24 9.30 27.57
N GLY A 289 -15.66 8.14 27.26
CA GLY A 289 -16.14 7.24 26.21
C GLY A 289 -16.01 7.81 24.79
N TYR A 290 -15.44 9.01 24.64
CA TYR A 290 -15.33 9.75 23.39
C TYR A 290 -13.92 10.33 23.18
N TYR A 291 -13.39 10.02 22.00
CA TYR A 291 -12.33 10.67 21.22
C TYR A 291 -11.25 11.50 21.97
N GLY A 292 -10.04 10.94 22.04
CA GLY A 292 -8.79 11.73 22.00
C GLY A 292 -8.08 11.99 23.33
N LYS A 293 -8.71 11.75 24.49
CA LYS A 293 -8.03 11.83 25.79
C LYS A 293 -7.74 10.45 26.36
N VAL A 294 -6.48 10.18 26.58
CA VAL A 294 -5.96 8.96 27.19
C VAL A 294 -5.97 9.11 28.72
N CYS A 295 -6.34 8.06 29.45
CA CYS A 295 -6.00 7.95 30.86
C CYS A 295 -4.92 6.88 31.08
N TYR A 296 -3.96 7.19 31.95
CA TYR A 296 -2.93 6.26 32.43
C TYR A 296 -2.91 6.29 33.95
N ARG A 297 -2.91 5.10 34.55
CA ARG A 297 -2.80 4.91 35.99
C ARG A 297 -1.65 3.95 36.30
N ARG A 298 -0.85 4.29 37.30
CA ARG A 298 0.18 3.41 37.84
C ARG A 298 0.03 3.28 39.34
N THR A 299 0.19 2.07 39.85
CA THR A 299 0.42 1.84 41.27
C THR A 299 1.79 1.22 41.46
N GLY A 300 2.45 1.56 42.57
CA GLY A 300 3.66 0.90 43.07
C GLY A 300 3.49 0.35 44.50
N ASN A 301 2.27 0.38 45.02
CA ASN A 301 1.92 0.00 46.40
C ASN A 301 0.69 -0.91 46.42
N MET A 302 0.63 -1.85 45.49
CA MET A 302 -0.42 -2.85 45.41
C MET A 302 -1.84 -2.25 45.31
N GLY A 303 -2.00 -1.17 44.55
CA GLY A 303 -3.29 -0.51 44.34
C GLY A 303 -3.83 0.30 45.52
N GLN A 304 -3.03 0.55 46.57
CA GLN A 304 -3.43 1.43 47.67
C GLN A 304 -3.55 2.90 47.21
N SER A 305 -2.69 3.32 46.29
CA SER A 305 -2.81 4.59 45.58
C SER A 305 -2.45 4.43 44.10
N TRP A 306 -2.96 5.36 43.30
CA TRP A 306 -2.76 5.40 41.86
C TRP A 306 -2.24 6.77 41.43
N GLU A 307 -1.06 6.77 40.84
CA GLU A 307 -0.46 7.93 40.19
C GLU A 307 -1.02 8.09 38.78
N THR A 308 -1.19 9.34 38.35
CA THR A 308 -1.52 9.71 36.97
C THR A 308 -0.26 10.17 36.24
N GLY A 309 -0.07 9.70 35.02
CA GLY A 309 0.93 10.22 34.09
C GLY A 309 0.40 11.41 33.29
N SER A 310 1.27 12.02 32.48
CA SER A 310 0.87 13.06 31.52
C SER A 310 0.15 12.46 30.30
N ASP A 311 -0.69 13.29 29.66
CA ASP A 311 -1.35 12.94 28.41
C ASP A 311 -0.31 12.58 27.33
N PHE A 312 -0.65 11.60 26.50
CA PHE A 312 0.15 11.28 25.31
C PHE A 312 0.14 12.48 24.36
N GLU A 313 1.31 12.94 23.91
CA GLU A 313 1.37 13.93 22.83
C GLU A 313 0.73 13.35 21.57
N GLY A 314 -0.47 13.82 21.22
CA GLY A 314 -1.17 13.35 20.04
C GLY A 314 -2.67 13.64 20.07
N ARG A 315 -3.06 14.90 19.83
CA ARG A 315 -4.42 15.21 19.37
C ARG A 315 -4.61 14.57 17.99
N GLY A 316 -5.12 13.34 17.99
CA GLY A 316 -5.49 12.59 16.79
C GLY A 316 -6.93 12.13 16.93
N ASN A 317 -7.78 12.62 16.04
CA ASN A 317 -9.16 12.22 15.84
C ASN A 317 -9.35 10.68 15.84
N TYR A 318 -10.37 10.24 16.58
CA TYR A 318 -11.03 8.91 16.60
C TYR A 318 -10.26 7.72 17.23
N ASN A 319 -10.81 7.20 18.34
CA ASN A 319 -10.58 5.87 18.97
C ASN A 319 -9.15 5.42 19.36
N SER A 320 -8.57 5.97 20.44
CA SER A 320 -7.35 5.41 21.06
C SER A 320 -7.62 4.08 21.76
N PHE A 321 -7.72 2.97 21.03
CA PHE A 321 -7.71 1.63 21.62
C PHE A 321 -6.26 1.20 21.87
N TYR A 322 -5.95 0.80 23.11
CA TYR A 322 -4.68 0.16 23.44
C TYR A 322 -4.79 -1.31 23.07
N SER A 323 -3.85 -1.77 22.26
CA SER A 323 -3.80 -3.18 21.87
C SER A 323 -2.83 -3.98 22.73
N SER A 324 -1.72 -3.36 23.13
CA SER A 324 -0.69 -4.04 23.92
C SER A 324 0.16 -3.10 24.76
N VAL A 325 0.78 -3.68 25.80
CA VAL A 325 1.76 -3.03 26.65
C VAL A 325 2.95 -3.99 26.78
N TYR A 326 4.16 -3.46 26.75
CA TYR A 326 5.39 -4.19 27.02
C TYR A 326 6.27 -3.37 27.97
N ILE A 327 6.76 -3.98 29.05
CA ILE A 327 7.50 -3.28 30.10
C ILE A 327 8.89 -3.91 30.23
N PRO A 328 9.87 -3.48 29.42
CA PRO A 328 11.22 -4.03 29.44
C PRO A 328 11.97 -3.74 30.75
N THR A 329 11.64 -2.65 31.44
CA THR A 329 12.23 -2.29 32.74
C THR A 329 11.20 -1.53 33.57
N GLN A 330 11.42 -1.36 34.88
CA GLN A 330 10.50 -0.60 35.74
C GLN A 330 10.24 0.84 35.28
N ASN A 331 11.15 1.43 34.50
CA ASN A 331 11.05 2.80 34.00
C ASN A 331 10.69 2.88 32.51
N SER A 332 10.84 1.80 31.76
CA SER A 332 10.58 1.80 30.32
C SER A 332 9.32 1.02 30.01
N ILE A 333 8.37 1.71 29.38
CA ILE A 333 7.07 1.17 28.99
C ILE A 333 6.89 1.44 27.51
N LEU A 334 6.67 0.39 26.73
CA LEU A 334 6.14 0.49 25.38
C LEU A 334 4.64 0.22 25.44
N VAL A 335 3.85 1.09 24.83
CA VAL A 335 2.41 0.90 24.68
C VAL A 335 2.03 1.11 23.24
N SER A 336 1.30 0.16 22.68
CA SER A 336 0.78 0.26 21.32
C SER A 336 -0.68 0.70 21.35
N THR A 337 -0.99 1.63 20.46
CA THR A 337 -2.36 2.08 20.21
C THR A 337 -2.68 1.85 18.73
N VAL A 338 -3.92 2.12 18.32
CA VAL A 338 -4.27 2.21 16.90
C VAL A 338 -3.45 3.28 16.16
N SER A 339 -2.88 4.24 16.89
CA SER A 339 -2.12 5.36 16.35
C SER A 339 -0.60 5.13 16.43
N GLY A 340 -0.14 3.90 16.69
CA GLY A 340 1.27 3.55 16.73
C GLY A 340 1.81 3.28 18.14
N ILE A 341 3.15 3.25 18.26
CA ILE A 341 3.85 2.82 19.47
C ILE A 341 4.42 4.02 20.22
N TYR A 342 4.18 4.07 21.52
CA TYR A 342 4.68 5.09 22.43
C TYR A 342 5.61 4.47 23.46
N LYS A 343 6.66 5.21 23.81
CA LYS A 343 7.66 4.83 24.80
C LYS A 343 7.68 5.84 25.93
N SER A 344 7.61 5.33 27.14
CA SER A 344 8.05 6.05 28.32
C SER A 344 9.44 5.56 28.73
N THR A 345 10.25 6.47 29.27
CA THR A 345 11.53 6.17 29.94
C THR A 345 11.54 6.61 31.41
N ASP A 346 10.41 7.09 31.91
CA ASP A 346 10.23 7.69 33.24
C ASP A 346 9.06 7.05 34.02
N ALA A 347 8.82 5.76 33.77
CA ALA A 347 7.76 4.94 34.38
C ALA A 347 6.34 5.44 34.11
N GLY A 348 6.12 5.95 32.90
CA GLY A 348 4.85 6.43 32.38
C GLY A 348 4.47 7.83 32.86
N LYS A 349 5.43 8.60 33.41
CA LYS A 349 5.18 10.02 33.70
C LYS A 349 5.04 10.82 32.42
N SER A 350 5.80 10.47 31.38
CA SER A 350 5.67 10.99 30.02
C SER A 350 5.82 9.87 28.99
N PHE A 351 5.18 10.06 27.84
CA PHE A 351 5.26 9.17 26.70
C PHE A 351 5.69 9.93 25.46
N THR A 352 6.79 9.51 24.87
CA THR A 352 7.23 9.95 23.56
C THR A 352 6.77 8.93 22.54
N ARG A 353 6.13 9.40 21.47
CA ARG A 353 5.75 8.50 20.39
C ARG A 353 7.00 8.08 19.62
N LEU A 354 7.22 6.78 19.48
CA LEU A 354 8.32 6.24 18.68
C LEU A 354 8.03 6.29 17.19
N THR A 355 6.75 6.31 16.83
CA THR A 355 6.28 6.35 15.45
C THR A 355 5.85 7.78 15.09
N SER A 356 6.29 8.30 13.94
CA SER A 356 5.72 9.54 13.38
C SER A 356 4.24 9.35 13.03
N ASN A 357 3.48 10.44 12.87
CA ASN A 357 2.02 10.37 12.68
C ASN A 357 1.65 9.58 11.43
N ARG A 358 0.94 8.46 11.69
CA ARG A 358 0.04 7.76 10.78
C ARG A 358 0.71 7.02 9.60
N ASP A 359 -0.01 5.99 9.16
CA ASP A 359 0.43 4.93 8.26
C ASP A 359 1.10 5.43 6.98
N VAL A 360 2.30 4.92 6.68
CA VAL A 360 2.80 4.93 5.31
C VAL A 360 1.99 3.93 4.52
N TYR A 361 0.90 4.39 3.93
CA TYR A 361 0.36 3.81 2.71
C TYR A 361 1.09 4.46 1.56
N ALA A 362 1.78 3.67 0.73
CA ALA A 362 2.16 4.14 -0.60
C ALA A 362 0.90 4.27 -1.48
N GLY A 363 0.03 5.25 -1.19
CA GLY A 363 -1.16 5.53 -1.97
C GLY A 363 -0.77 6.07 -3.34
N GLU A 364 0.11 7.07 -3.35
CA GLU A 364 0.76 7.57 -4.56
C GLU A 364 2.25 7.72 -4.36
N VAL A 365 3.00 7.34 -5.40
CA VAL A 365 4.45 7.50 -5.46
C VAL A 365 4.77 8.30 -6.72
N SER A 366 5.36 9.48 -6.55
CA SER A 366 5.68 10.37 -7.67
C SER A 366 7.18 10.65 -7.79
N PHE A 367 7.64 10.85 -9.03
CA PHE A 367 9.03 11.10 -9.41
C PHE A 367 9.17 12.28 -10.37
N ASP A 368 10.27 13.03 -10.24
CA ASP A 368 10.64 14.06 -11.21
C ASP A 368 11.25 13.40 -12.46
N ASN A 369 10.48 13.38 -13.56
CA ASN A 369 10.85 12.72 -14.82
C ASN A 369 11.72 13.57 -15.76
N ARG A 370 12.28 14.70 -15.32
CA ARG A 370 13.07 15.58 -16.22
C ARG A 370 14.46 15.00 -16.57
N PRO A 371 14.95 15.22 -17.80
CA PRO A 371 16.30 14.84 -18.22
C PRO A 371 17.38 15.85 -17.73
N ARG A 372 17.91 15.77 -16.49
CA ARG A 372 19.07 16.59 -16.00
C ARG A 372 20.01 15.84 -15.03
N SER A 373 21.25 16.34 -14.90
CA SER A 373 22.53 15.70 -14.49
C SER A 373 22.57 14.74 -13.25
N PRO A 374 23.63 13.92 -13.11
CA PRO A 374 23.79 12.92 -12.03
C PRO A 374 23.82 13.48 -10.60
N GLU A 375 24.13 14.76 -10.41
CA GLU A 375 24.39 15.38 -9.10
C GLU A 375 23.15 16.04 -8.45
N THR A 376 22.00 16.03 -9.13
CA THR A 376 20.71 16.48 -8.56
C THR A 376 19.68 15.35 -8.62
N GLN A 377 20.03 14.25 -7.97
CA GLN A 377 19.39 12.95 -8.15
C GLN A 377 18.08 12.85 -7.34
N LEU A 378 16.95 13.01 -8.05
CA LEU A 378 15.60 12.49 -7.83
C LEU A 378 14.85 12.72 -6.51
N SER A 379 13.57 13.07 -6.70
CA SER A 379 12.61 13.37 -5.66
C SER A 379 11.47 12.38 -5.70
N ALA A 380 11.45 11.47 -4.73
CA ALA A 380 10.40 10.49 -4.54
C ALA A 380 9.47 11.01 -3.46
N VAL A 381 8.17 10.90 -3.69
CA VAL A 381 7.19 11.41 -2.74
C VAL A 381 6.15 10.34 -2.49
N VAL A 382 6.05 9.90 -1.24
CA VAL A 382 5.04 8.95 -0.79
C VAL A 382 4.02 9.72 0.05
N ALA A 383 2.76 9.69 -0.37
CA ALA A 383 1.64 10.27 0.38
C ALA A 383 0.94 9.17 1.21
N PRO A 384 1.30 8.99 2.49
CA PRO A 384 0.51 8.22 3.45
C PRO A 384 -0.94 8.71 3.52
N TYR A 385 -1.88 7.82 3.87
CA TYR A 385 -3.16 8.28 4.42
C TYR A 385 -2.85 9.14 5.66
N TYR A 386 -3.53 10.29 5.78
CA TYR A 386 -3.54 11.17 6.96
C TYR A 386 -2.42 12.23 7.18
N LYS A 387 -2.20 13.13 6.21
CA LYS A 387 -1.50 14.46 6.38
C LYS A 387 0.03 14.48 6.49
N ASP A 388 0.73 13.43 6.13
CA ASP A 388 2.19 13.44 6.07
C ASP A 388 2.69 13.18 4.64
N LEU A 389 3.96 13.49 4.40
CA LEU A 389 4.62 13.36 3.12
C LEU A 389 6.05 12.87 3.36
N ILE A 390 6.43 11.76 2.76
CA ILE A 390 7.80 11.26 2.88
C ILE A 390 8.54 11.58 1.58
N VAL A 391 9.61 12.37 1.70
CA VAL A 391 10.37 12.89 0.56
C VAL A 391 11.82 12.45 0.60
N SER A 392 12.39 12.11 -0.55
CA SER A 392 13.84 11.92 -0.70
C SER A 392 14.42 13.01 -1.58
N ARG A 393 15.62 13.51 -1.27
CA ARG A 393 16.37 14.48 -2.10
C ARG A 393 17.58 13.87 -2.81
N ASP A 394 17.79 12.58 -2.63
CA ASP A 394 18.98 11.85 -3.06
C ASP A 394 18.61 10.51 -3.73
N GLY A 395 17.46 10.46 -4.43
CA GLY A 395 17.07 9.32 -5.23
C GLY A 395 16.68 8.09 -4.41
N GLY A 396 16.28 8.29 -3.16
CA GLY A 396 15.80 7.26 -2.24
C GLY A 396 16.85 6.69 -1.30
N SER A 397 18.05 7.30 -1.21
CA SER A 397 19.08 6.87 -0.24
C SER A 397 18.74 7.31 1.18
N THR A 398 18.20 8.52 1.33
CA THR A 398 17.69 9.07 2.58
C THR A 398 16.28 9.65 2.38
N TRP A 399 15.51 9.65 3.46
CA TRP A 399 14.10 10.04 3.45
C TRP A 399 13.82 10.99 4.61
N ILE A 400 13.03 12.01 4.32
CA ILE A 400 12.66 13.08 5.23
C ILE A 400 11.13 13.08 5.34
N LEU A 401 10.63 13.02 6.57
CA LEU A 401 9.22 13.23 6.84
C LEU A 401 8.91 14.74 6.80
N LYS A 402 7.86 15.10 6.07
CA LYS A 402 7.28 16.44 6.01
C LYS A 402 5.83 16.37 6.46
N HIS A 403 5.41 17.35 7.26
CA HIS A 403 4.04 17.46 7.74
C HIS A 403 3.27 18.44 6.85
N LEU A 404 2.10 18.03 6.36
CA LEU A 404 1.25 18.93 5.59
C LEU A 404 0.54 19.91 6.53
N PRO A 405 0.15 21.11 6.04
CA PRO A 405 -0.54 22.11 6.85
C PRO A 405 -1.79 21.52 7.54
N LYS A 406 -2.04 21.95 8.80
CA LYS A 406 -3.11 21.39 9.64
C LYS A 406 -4.50 21.48 9.02
N ASP A 407 -4.73 22.47 8.17
CA ASP A 407 -6.03 22.79 7.59
C ASP A 407 -6.33 22.01 6.30
N PHE A 408 -5.38 21.22 5.77
CA PHE A 408 -5.64 20.35 4.62
C PHE A 408 -6.68 19.28 4.99
N ASN A 409 -7.52 18.83 4.06
CA ASN A 409 -8.42 17.70 4.36
C ASN A 409 -7.66 16.36 4.25
N LEU A 410 -8.15 15.31 4.92
CA LEU A 410 -7.42 14.06 5.16
C LEU A 410 -7.34 13.10 3.95
N ASP A 411 -7.97 13.43 2.82
CA ASP A 411 -8.15 12.54 1.67
C ASP A 411 -7.45 13.09 0.41
N PHE A 412 -6.14 12.85 0.29
CA PHE A 412 -5.39 13.14 -0.95
C PHE A 412 -5.77 12.16 -2.06
N THR A 413 -5.81 12.68 -3.29
CA THR A 413 -6.18 11.90 -4.48
C THR A 413 -5.01 11.69 -5.43
N HIS A 414 -4.09 12.64 -5.53
CA HIS A 414 -2.94 12.54 -6.43
C HIS A 414 -1.81 13.50 -6.04
N LEU A 415 -0.60 13.15 -6.50
CA LEU A 415 0.63 13.88 -6.19
C LEU A 415 1.57 13.86 -7.38
N SER A 416 2.13 15.01 -7.72
CA SER A 416 3.12 15.15 -8.78
C SER A 416 4.27 16.06 -8.39
N ILE A 417 5.47 15.78 -8.89
CA ILE A 417 6.66 16.56 -8.62
C ILE A 417 7.43 16.91 -9.89
N SER A 418 7.98 18.12 -9.93
CA SER A 418 8.93 18.57 -10.95
C SER A 418 9.92 19.54 -10.31
N GLY A 419 11.14 19.08 -10.06
CA GLY A 419 12.18 19.81 -9.34
C GLY A 419 11.82 20.03 -7.89
N ASN A 420 11.93 21.28 -7.44
CA ASN A 420 11.50 21.67 -6.10
C ASN A 420 9.99 21.91 -6.00
N CYS A 421 9.28 21.87 -7.14
CA CYS A 421 7.86 22.12 -7.18
C CYS A 421 7.07 20.83 -7.00
N MET A 422 6.09 20.88 -6.11
CA MET A 422 5.20 19.76 -5.82
C MET A 422 3.75 20.21 -5.99
N TYR A 423 2.93 19.30 -6.48
CA TYR A 423 1.52 19.52 -6.72
C TYR A 423 0.73 18.39 -6.10
N LEU A 424 -0.30 18.74 -5.35
CA LEU A 424 -1.11 17.78 -4.60
C LEU A 424 -2.59 18.17 -4.68
N THR A 425 -3.45 17.18 -4.85
CA THR A 425 -4.89 17.35 -4.96
C THR A 425 -5.63 16.60 -3.85
N GLU A 426 -6.74 17.14 -3.39
CA GLU A 426 -7.61 16.53 -2.38
C GLU A 426 -9.04 16.26 -2.91
N ARG A 427 -9.77 15.37 -2.23
CA ARG A 427 -11.17 15.02 -2.57
C ARG A 427 -12.14 16.20 -2.58
N GLN A 428 -11.82 17.30 -1.90
CA GLN A 428 -12.64 18.53 -1.85
C GLN A 428 -12.27 19.56 -2.93
N PHE A 429 -11.61 19.12 -4.00
CA PHE A 429 -11.47 19.88 -5.25
C PHE A 429 -10.44 21.02 -5.19
N VAL A 430 -9.53 20.98 -4.21
CA VAL A 430 -8.45 21.95 -4.05
C VAL A 430 -7.14 21.41 -4.63
N LEU A 431 -6.41 22.28 -5.32
CA LEU A 431 -5.05 22.03 -5.82
C LEU A 431 -4.06 22.84 -4.98
N TYR A 432 -3.02 22.18 -4.48
CA TYR A 432 -1.95 22.82 -3.74
C TYR A 432 -0.64 22.76 -4.53
N LYS A 433 0.15 23.84 -4.47
CA LYS A 433 1.51 23.93 -5.00
C LYS A 433 2.49 24.27 -3.90
N SER A 434 3.59 23.53 -3.84
CA SER A 434 4.80 23.91 -3.12
C SER A 434 5.87 24.28 -4.14
N THR A 435 6.73 25.24 -3.81
CA THR A 435 7.92 25.63 -4.60
C THR A 435 9.23 25.34 -3.86
N ASP A 436 9.13 24.82 -2.64
CA ASP A 436 10.22 24.60 -1.69
C ASP A 436 10.25 23.16 -1.17
N PHE A 437 9.79 22.21 -1.99
CA PHE A 437 9.88 20.78 -1.69
C PHE A 437 9.01 20.31 -0.51
N GLY A 438 7.80 20.87 -0.43
CA GLY A 438 6.79 20.53 0.56
C GLY A 438 6.98 21.19 1.92
N ASP A 439 7.91 22.16 2.04
CA ASP A 439 8.14 22.94 3.26
C ASP A 439 7.02 23.98 3.47
N SER A 440 6.50 24.56 2.39
CA SER A 440 5.31 25.40 2.39
C SER A 440 4.41 25.11 1.19
N TRP A 441 3.12 25.41 1.33
CA TRP A 441 2.11 25.14 0.32
C TRP A 441 1.22 26.36 0.10
N GLN A 442 0.85 26.58 -1.15
CA GLN A 442 -0.09 27.58 -1.59
C GLN A 442 -1.25 26.90 -2.32
N GLU A 443 -2.47 27.32 -2.00
CA GLU A 443 -3.67 26.93 -2.73
C GLU A 443 -3.71 27.61 -4.11
N ILE A 444 -3.99 26.83 -5.15
CA ILE A 444 -4.23 27.30 -6.51
C ILE A 444 -5.73 27.19 -6.78
N TYR A 445 -6.36 28.34 -6.96
CA TYR A 445 -7.75 28.41 -7.41
C TYR A 445 -7.83 28.18 -8.92
N PHE A 446 -8.78 27.33 -9.34
CA PHE A 446 -9.13 27.16 -10.73
C PHE A 446 -10.64 26.89 -10.81
N ASP A 447 -11.36 27.60 -11.68
CA ASP A 447 -12.81 27.46 -11.81
C ASP A 447 -13.14 26.09 -12.41
N HIS A 448 -13.80 25.21 -11.65
CA HIS A 448 -14.23 23.90 -12.14
C HIS A 448 -15.46 23.35 -11.41
N TYR A 449 -16.29 22.61 -12.14
CA TYR A 449 -17.60 22.11 -11.68
C TYR A 449 -17.66 20.59 -11.42
N GLY A 450 -16.54 19.88 -11.38
CA GLY A 450 -16.55 18.47 -10.99
C GLY A 450 -15.19 17.81 -10.74
N GLY A 451 -14.88 17.50 -9.48
CA GLY A 451 -13.92 16.43 -9.13
C GLY A 451 -12.54 16.45 -9.78
N VAL A 452 -11.50 16.88 -9.06
CA VAL A 452 -10.12 16.56 -9.44
C VAL A 452 -9.80 15.12 -9.08
N SER A 453 -9.30 14.37 -10.06
CA SER A 453 -8.94 12.96 -9.94
C SER A 453 -7.46 12.69 -10.20
N GLY A 454 -6.71 13.65 -10.75
CA GLY A 454 -5.28 13.52 -11.00
C GLY A 454 -4.59 14.85 -11.23
N VAL A 455 -3.29 14.93 -10.88
CA VAL A 455 -2.40 16.05 -11.24
C VAL A 455 -1.07 15.50 -11.74
N TYR A 456 -0.53 16.14 -12.78
CA TYR A 456 0.67 15.71 -13.50
C TYR A 456 1.52 16.93 -13.86
N ALA A 457 2.73 17.01 -13.30
CA ALA A 457 3.65 18.13 -13.47
C ALA A 457 4.61 17.88 -14.64
N LEU A 458 4.66 18.82 -15.57
CA LEU A 458 5.60 18.84 -16.71
C LEU A 458 6.82 19.71 -16.41
N SER A 459 6.60 20.80 -15.68
CA SER A 459 7.64 21.71 -15.22
C SER A 459 7.21 22.35 -13.89
N ALA A 460 8.00 23.32 -13.41
CA ALA A 460 7.65 24.11 -12.23
C ALA A 460 6.38 24.97 -12.41
N ASP A 461 5.94 25.22 -13.64
CA ASP A 461 4.79 26.07 -13.96
C ASP A 461 3.81 25.43 -14.94
N SER A 462 4.22 24.35 -15.61
CA SER A 462 3.34 23.62 -16.51
C SER A 462 2.84 22.35 -15.86
N ILE A 463 1.52 22.25 -15.70
CA ILE A 463 0.84 21.08 -15.13
C ILE A 463 -0.43 20.75 -15.92
N VAL A 464 -0.86 19.50 -15.77
CA VAL A 464 -2.14 18.99 -16.25
C VAL A 464 -2.91 18.46 -15.06
N VAL A 465 -4.18 18.85 -14.98
CA VAL A 465 -5.13 18.43 -13.95
C VAL A 465 -6.26 17.68 -14.63
N GLN A 466 -6.50 16.47 -14.15
CA GLN A 466 -7.57 15.60 -14.63
C GLN A 466 -8.82 15.84 -13.78
N GLY A 467 -9.83 16.48 -14.37
CA GLY A 467 -11.14 16.67 -13.75
C GLY A 467 -12.26 16.09 -14.61
N TYR A 468 -13.41 15.76 -14.01
CA TYR A 468 -14.61 15.43 -14.79
C TYR A 468 -15.54 16.65 -14.86
N PRO A 469 -15.85 17.22 -16.03
CA PRO A 469 -15.70 16.66 -17.37
C PRO A 469 -14.56 17.29 -18.20
N TYR A 470 -13.50 17.86 -17.60
CA TYR A 470 -12.46 18.60 -18.33
C TYR A 470 -11.04 18.14 -17.96
N LEU A 471 -10.19 17.99 -18.98
CA LEU A 471 -8.75 18.06 -18.79
C LEU A 471 -8.34 19.53 -18.74
N CYS A 472 -7.69 19.94 -17.65
CA CYS A 472 -7.24 21.31 -17.45
C CYS A 472 -5.72 21.39 -17.58
N THR A 473 -5.21 22.35 -18.33
CA THR A 473 -3.76 22.56 -18.48
C THR A 473 -3.40 24.01 -18.15
N THR A 474 -2.25 24.20 -17.51
CA THR A 474 -1.64 25.52 -17.32
C THR A 474 -0.17 25.45 -17.70
N ALA A 475 0.40 26.59 -18.09
CA ALA A 475 1.82 26.76 -18.40
C ALA A 475 2.49 27.85 -17.55
N ASP A 476 1.75 28.49 -16.65
CA ASP A 476 2.17 29.65 -15.87
C ASP A 476 1.93 29.51 -14.35
N GLY A 477 1.85 28.25 -13.90
CA GLY A 477 1.74 27.89 -12.49
C GLY A 477 0.33 28.04 -11.95
N GLY A 478 -0.69 27.96 -12.81
CA GLY A 478 -2.10 28.03 -12.43
C GLY A 478 -2.70 29.44 -12.44
N LYS A 479 -2.04 30.42 -13.08
CA LYS A 479 -2.57 31.78 -13.24
C LYS A 479 -3.59 31.83 -14.37
N ASN A 480 -3.32 31.10 -15.46
CA ASN A 480 -4.25 30.91 -16.58
C ASN A 480 -4.45 29.42 -16.84
N TRP A 481 -5.70 29.07 -17.17
CA TRP A 481 -6.12 27.69 -17.42
C TRP A 481 -6.73 27.54 -18.80
N ARG A 482 -6.36 26.45 -19.47
CA ARG A 482 -7.02 25.96 -20.68
C ARG A 482 -7.81 24.71 -20.34
N TYR A 483 -9.04 24.63 -20.83
CA TYR A 483 -9.98 23.56 -20.55
C TYR A 483 -10.27 22.79 -21.84
N ALA A 484 -10.11 21.47 -21.78
CA ALA A 484 -10.45 20.56 -22.87
C ALA A 484 -11.53 19.56 -22.42
N PRO A 485 -12.70 19.48 -23.07
CA PRO A 485 -13.79 18.61 -22.64
C PRO A 485 -13.48 17.12 -22.85
N LEU A 486 -13.82 16.30 -21.85
CA LEU A 486 -13.78 14.84 -21.83
C LEU A 486 -15.18 14.24 -22.09
N THR A 487 -15.86 14.71 -23.14
CA THR A 487 -17.24 14.28 -23.45
C THR A 487 -17.30 12.78 -23.73
N GLY A 488 -17.95 12.02 -22.84
CA GLY A 488 -18.07 10.56 -22.97
C GLY A 488 -16.79 9.77 -22.67
N ILE A 489 -15.83 10.37 -21.96
CA ILE A 489 -14.54 9.76 -21.61
C ILE A 489 -14.38 9.78 -20.09
N PHE A 490 -14.11 8.61 -19.49
CA PHE A 490 -13.72 8.50 -18.09
C PHE A 490 -12.30 7.95 -17.98
N LEU A 491 -11.35 8.77 -17.52
CA LEU A 491 -9.93 8.42 -17.39
C LEU A 491 -9.60 7.93 -15.96
N ASN A 492 -8.77 6.88 -15.86
CA ASN A 492 -8.25 6.28 -14.63
C ASN A 492 -6.81 6.78 -14.33
N GLU A 493 -5.90 6.70 -15.31
CA GLU A 493 -4.52 7.22 -15.22
C GLU A 493 -4.21 8.03 -16.49
N ILE A 494 -3.38 9.08 -16.36
CA ILE A 494 -2.82 9.81 -17.49
C ILE A 494 -1.28 9.77 -17.45
N LYS A 495 -0.64 9.53 -18.59
CA LYS A 495 0.80 9.74 -18.78
C LYS A 495 1.08 10.67 -19.94
N MET A 496 2.12 11.50 -19.78
CA MET A 496 2.59 12.43 -20.80
C MET A 496 4.03 12.11 -21.22
N TYR A 497 4.29 12.16 -22.53
CA TYR A 497 5.57 11.72 -23.11
C TYR A 497 6.32 12.86 -23.81
N SER A 498 5.57 13.82 -24.34
CA SER A 498 6.06 15.05 -24.97
C SER A 498 4.96 16.11 -24.88
N GLY A 499 5.29 17.40 -25.07
CA GLY A 499 4.45 18.55 -24.69
C GLY A 499 2.97 18.53 -25.11
N PHE A 500 2.56 17.68 -26.05
CA PHE A 500 1.15 17.52 -26.44
C PHE A 500 0.65 16.06 -26.50
N LYS A 501 1.51 15.05 -26.26
CA LYS A 501 1.12 13.64 -26.31
C LYS A 501 0.64 13.16 -24.94
N VAL A 502 -0.67 12.91 -24.84
CA VAL A 502 -1.32 12.45 -23.61
C VAL A 502 -1.88 11.05 -23.84
N LEU A 503 -1.59 10.11 -22.93
CA LEU A 503 -2.27 8.83 -22.88
C LEU A 503 -3.14 8.74 -21.65
N GLY A 504 -4.37 8.27 -21.84
CA GLY A 504 -5.28 7.95 -20.75
C GLY A 504 -5.68 6.48 -20.79
N THR A 505 -5.75 5.80 -19.65
CA THR A 505 -6.47 4.52 -19.53
C THR A 505 -7.85 4.79 -18.94
N GLY A 506 -8.90 4.06 -19.31
CA GLY A 506 -10.24 4.37 -18.81
C GLY A 506 -11.38 3.58 -19.46
N GLY A 507 -12.64 3.93 -19.12
CA GLY A 507 -13.86 3.28 -19.62
C GLY A 507 -14.89 4.28 -20.17
N LEU A 508 -15.97 3.76 -20.77
CA LEU A 508 -17.03 4.57 -21.38
C LEU A 508 -17.93 5.29 -20.35
N ASP A 509 -18.02 4.76 -19.13
CA ASP A 509 -18.75 5.34 -18.00
C ASP A 509 -18.20 4.83 -16.65
N ARG A 510 -18.71 5.37 -15.54
CA ARG A 510 -18.28 5.02 -14.16
C ARG A 510 -18.57 3.56 -13.75
N GLN A 511 -19.52 2.89 -14.40
CA GLN A 511 -19.91 1.50 -14.16
C GLN A 511 -19.18 0.52 -15.11
N SER A 512 -18.72 1.00 -16.27
CA SER A 512 -18.01 0.28 -17.33
C SER A 512 -16.48 0.44 -17.26
N SER A 513 -15.94 0.90 -16.12
CA SER A 513 -14.49 1.11 -15.87
C SER A 513 -13.62 -0.16 -15.99
N ARG A 514 -14.23 -1.30 -16.29
CA ARG A 514 -13.57 -2.60 -16.52
C ARG A 514 -13.11 -2.80 -17.98
N VAL A 515 -13.58 -1.99 -18.92
CA VAL A 515 -13.12 -2.02 -20.31
C VAL A 515 -11.86 -1.17 -20.43
N GLY A 516 -10.75 -1.77 -20.82
CA GLY A 516 -9.45 -1.13 -20.97
C GLY A 516 -9.33 -0.38 -22.28
N ILE A 517 -9.71 0.90 -22.26
CA ILE A 517 -9.56 1.81 -23.39
C ILE A 517 -8.29 2.63 -23.21
N ILE A 518 -7.50 2.75 -24.29
CA ILE A 518 -6.38 3.70 -24.37
C ILE A 518 -6.83 4.92 -25.16
N TYR A 519 -6.79 6.08 -24.52
CA TYR A 519 -7.02 7.36 -25.14
C TYR A 519 -5.67 7.97 -25.50
N SER A 520 -5.52 8.50 -26.71
CA SER A 520 -4.32 9.23 -27.12
C SER A 520 -4.70 10.61 -27.64
N SER A 521 -3.99 11.64 -27.21
CA SER A 521 -4.08 12.98 -27.80
C SER A 521 -2.71 13.40 -28.28
N THR A 522 -2.65 14.16 -29.38
CA THR A 522 -1.41 14.78 -29.89
C THR A 522 -1.47 16.31 -29.86
N ASP A 523 -2.52 16.88 -29.28
CA ASP A 523 -2.77 18.33 -29.25
C ASP A 523 -2.97 18.87 -27.83
N GLY A 524 -2.53 18.14 -26.80
CA GLY A 524 -2.67 18.55 -25.40
C GLY A 524 -4.06 18.30 -24.83
N GLY A 525 -4.76 17.27 -25.32
CA GLY A 525 -6.03 16.79 -24.77
C GLY A 525 -7.29 17.42 -25.37
N ASN A 526 -7.19 18.22 -26.45
CA ASN A 526 -8.36 18.85 -27.09
C ASN A 526 -9.10 17.86 -27.98
N ASN A 527 -8.35 17.01 -28.67
CA ASN A 527 -8.90 15.88 -29.39
C ASN A 527 -8.28 14.60 -28.85
N TRP A 528 -9.15 13.62 -28.60
CA TRP A 528 -8.77 12.29 -28.14
C TRP A 528 -9.13 11.27 -29.21
N ARG A 529 -8.15 10.44 -29.53
CA ARG A 529 -8.35 9.21 -30.27
C ARG A 529 -8.54 8.07 -29.29
N VAL A 530 -9.67 7.41 -29.41
CA VAL A 530 -10.04 6.21 -28.65
C VAL A 530 -9.45 4.98 -29.32
N GLN A 531 -8.78 4.14 -28.55
CA GLN A 531 -8.28 2.83 -28.98
C GLN A 531 -8.84 1.78 -28.02
N ASP A 532 -9.81 1.00 -28.49
CA ASP A 532 -10.24 -0.19 -27.77
C ASP A 532 -9.27 -1.32 -28.10
N ILE A 533 -8.53 -1.77 -27.08
CA ILE A 533 -7.57 -2.87 -27.21
C ILE A 533 -8.13 -4.18 -26.66
N ALA A 534 -9.42 -4.23 -26.33
CA ALA A 534 -10.11 -5.35 -25.69
C ALA A 534 -9.38 -5.87 -24.43
N ALA A 535 -8.68 -4.98 -23.73
CA ALA A 535 -8.05 -5.28 -22.46
C ALA A 535 -9.10 -5.20 -21.34
N ASN A 536 -9.00 -6.06 -20.34
CA ASN A 536 -9.76 -5.91 -19.11
C ASN A 536 -8.90 -5.14 -18.10
N GLU A 537 -9.49 -4.19 -17.39
CA GLU A 537 -8.89 -3.57 -16.20
C GLU A 537 -7.46 -3.04 -16.45
N LEU A 538 -7.29 -2.12 -17.41
CA LEU A 538 -6.00 -1.46 -17.61
C LEU A 538 -5.61 -0.64 -16.38
N THR A 539 -4.42 -0.90 -15.85
CA THR A 539 -3.90 -0.25 -14.65
C THR A 539 -2.67 0.61 -14.90
N HIS A 540 -1.95 0.41 -16.01
CA HIS A 540 -0.79 1.22 -16.37
C HIS A 540 -0.49 1.24 -17.87
N ALA A 541 0.05 2.35 -18.37
CA ALA A 541 0.60 2.44 -19.73
C ALA A 541 1.84 3.35 -19.78
N GLU A 542 2.84 2.96 -20.59
CA GLU A 542 4.09 3.69 -20.82
C GLU A 542 4.53 3.61 -22.28
N PHE A 543 4.85 4.75 -22.88
CA PHE A 543 5.60 4.85 -24.14
C PHE A 543 7.06 5.23 -23.88
N ILE A 544 7.95 4.51 -24.53
CA ILE A 544 9.39 4.75 -24.46
C ILE A 544 9.90 5.68 -25.58
N ASP A 545 9.08 5.88 -26.61
CA ASP A 545 9.23 6.89 -27.66
C ASP A 545 7.86 7.18 -28.34
N ASP A 546 7.84 7.91 -29.44
CA ASP A 546 6.60 8.30 -30.12
C ASP A 546 5.81 7.12 -30.71
N LEU A 547 6.47 6.00 -31.01
CA LEU A 547 5.89 4.84 -31.69
C LEU A 547 5.73 3.63 -30.78
N THR A 548 6.64 3.46 -29.83
CA THR A 548 6.77 2.26 -29.03
C THR A 548 6.18 2.47 -27.64
N GLY A 549 5.17 1.66 -27.32
CA GLY A 549 4.49 1.70 -26.03
C GLY A 549 4.05 0.36 -25.51
N PHE A 550 3.73 0.35 -24.22
CA PHE A 550 3.37 -0.81 -23.43
C PHE A 550 2.20 -0.45 -22.51
N ALA A 551 1.31 -1.39 -22.26
CA ALA A 551 0.20 -1.25 -21.32
C ALA A 551 -0.02 -2.55 -20.56
N ILE A 552 -0.52 -2.47 -19.33
CA ILE A 552 -0.84 -3.64 -18.50
C ILE A 552 -2.30 -3.60 -18.07
N GLY A 553 -2.97 -4.74 -18.14
CA GLY A 553 -4.33 -4.94 -17.62
C GLY A 553 -4.72 -6.41 -17.63
N GLY A 554 -5.47 -6.85 -16.62
CA GLY A 554 -5.89 -8.25 -16.48
C GLY A 554 -4.70 -9.24 -16.54
N ARG A 555 -3.58 -8.87 -15.91
CA ARG A 555 -2.29 -9.60 -15.90
C ARG A 555 -1.57 -9.76 -17.26
N LYS A 556 -2.01 -9.04 -18.30
CA LYS A 556 -1.38 -9.07 -19.62
C LYS A 556 -0.60 -7.81 -19.88
N ILE A 557 0.54 -7.92 -20.56
CA ILE A 557 1.23 -6.79 -21.18
C ILE A 557 0.87 -6.73 -22.66
N TYR A 558 0.41 -5.56 -23.09
CA TYR A 558 0.16 -5.19 -24.47
C TYR A 558 1.29 -4.30 -24.94
N ALA A 559 1.75 -4.45 -26.19
CA ALA A 559 2.78 -3.61 -26.78
C ALA A 559 2.35 -3.08 -28.16
N THR A 560 2.73 -1.84 -28.45
CA THR A 560 2.55 -1.17 -29.74
C THR A 560 3.90 -0.73 -30.31
N ARG A 561 3.96 -0.59 -31.64
CA ARG A 561 5.12 -0.09 -32.40
C ARG A 561 4.74 0.95 -33.45
N ASP A 562 3.49 1.41 -33.42
CA ASP A 562 2.90 2.30 -34.41
C ASP A 562 2.15 3.47 -33.74
N GLY A 563 2.60 3.87 -32.55
CA GLY A 563 2.01 5.00 -31.83
C GLY A 563 0.67 4.67 -31.17
N GLY A 564 0.36 3.38 -31.00
CA GLY A 564 -0.92 2.89 -30.48
C GLY A 564 -1.96 2.56 -31.57
N ASN A 565 -1.64 2.66 -32.86
CA ASN A 565 -2.58 2.23 -33.92
C ASN A 565 -2.99 0.76 -33.76
N SER A 566 -2.06 -0.10 -33.32
CA SER A 566 -2.31 -1.51 -33.03
C SER A 566 -1.52 -1.97 -31.80
N TRP A 567 -2.08 -2.94 -31.08
CA TRP A 567 -1.53 -3.50 -29.85
C TRP A 567 -1.48 -5.03 -29.91
N LYS A 568 -0.42 -5.62 -29.38
CA LYS A 568 -0.21 -7.08 -29.31
C LYS A 568 0.08 -7.52 -27.89
N VAL A 569 -0.52 -8.62 -27.45
CA VAL A 569 -0.18 -9.23 -26.16
C VAL A 569 1.23 -9.84 -26.25
N ILE A 570 2.13 -9.44 -25.35
CA ILE A 570 3.51 -9.93 -25.28
C ILE A 570 3.81 -10.72 -23.98
N ASN A 571 2.92 -10.64 -22.99
CA ASN A 571 3.00 -11.37 -21.73
C ASN A 571 1.59 -11.59 -21.15
N THR A 572 1.37 -12.69 -20.44
CA THR A 572 0.06 -13.07 -19.86
C THR A 572 0.08 -13.34 -18.35
N ASP A 573 1.18 -13.03 -17.68
CA ASP A 573 1.37 -13.30 -16.25
C ASP A 573 2.04 -12.11 -15.52
N ALA A 574 1.83 -10.90 -16.01
CA ALA A 574 2.48 -9.71 -15.50
C ALA A 574 1.74 -9.12 -14.29
N VAL A 575 2.51 -8.68 -13.30
CA VAL A 575 2.06 -7.90 -12.14
C VAL A 575 2.31 -6.41 -12.38
N ALA A 576 3.49 -6.07 -12.88
CA ALA A 576 3.90 -4.69 -13.12
C ALA A 576 5.02 -4.63 -14.16
N PHE A 577 5.24 -3.46 -14.76
CA PHE A 577 6.37 -3.22 -15.66
C PHE A 577 6.88 -1.78 -15.55
N THR A 578 8.15 -1.55 -15.90
CA THR A 578 8.73 -0.20 -16.03
C THR A 578 9.97 -0.25 -16.93
N PHE A 579 10.33 0.88 -17.54
CA PHE A 579 11.56 1.05 -18.29
C PHE A 579 12.52 2.02 -17.58
N TYR A 580 13.82 1.70 -17.61
CA TYR A 580 14.88 2.61 -17.16
C TYR A 580 15.20 3.65 -18.25
N ASP A 581 15.27 3.18 -19.50
CA ASP A 581 15.49 3.99 -20.70
C ASP A 581 14.74 3.36 -21.89
N LYS A 582 14.90 3.92 -23.10
CA LYS A 582 14.22 3.40 -24.29
C LYS A 582 14.60 1.98 -24.72
N TYR A 583 15.58 1.36 -24.08
CA TYR A 583 16.07 0.03 -24.40
C TYR A 583 15.83 -0.98 -23.29
N ARG A 584 16.05 -0.55 -22.05
CA ARG A 584 16.17 -1.41 -20.89
C ARG A 584 14.93 -1.29 -20.02
N GLY A 585 14.30 -2.44 -19.75
CA GLY A 585 13.08 -2.50 -18.94
C GLY A 585 12.90 -3.83 -18.24
N VAL A 586 11.94 -3.86 -17.32
CA VAL A 586 11.61 -5.01 -16.48
C VAL A 586 10.10 -5.24 -16.48
N ILE A 587 9.72 -6.52 -16.49
CA ILE A 587 8.38 -7.00 -16.14
C ILE A 587 8.51 -7.85 -14.89
N LEU A 588 7.69 -7.58 -13.89
CA LEU A 588 7.46 -8.51 -12.80
C LEU A 588 6.28 -9.41 -13.12
N THR A 589 6.44 -10.68 -12.80
CA THR A 589 5.38 -11.71 -12.84
C THR A 589 5.18 -12.24 -11.43
N GLU A 590 4.16 -13.05 -11.20
CA GLU A 590 3.87 -13.58 -9.86
C GLU A 590 5.02 -14.37 -9.24
N ASN A 591 5.79 -15.08 -10.07
CA ASN A 591 6.84 -16.00 -9.62
C ASN A 591 8.23 -15.69 -10.20
N SER A 592 8.37 -14.66 -11.03
CA SER A 592 9.63 -14.35 -11.71
C SER A 592 9.72 -12.90 -12.18
N SER A 593 10.84 -12.55 -12.81
CA SER A 593 11.02 -11.29 -13.53
C SER A 593 11.50 -11.56 -14.94
N LEU A 594 11.15 -10.67 -15.87
CA LEU A 594 11.67 -10.63 -17.23
C LEU A 594 12.37 -9.29 -17.43
N VAL A 595 13.48 -9.29 -18.17
CA VAL A 595 14.24 -8.10 -18.53
C VAL A 595 14.41 -8.01 -20.04
N THR A 596 14.46 -6.78 -20.55
CA THR A 596 14.76 -6.47 -21.94
C THR A 596 15.91 -5.46 -22.01
N SER A 597 16.67 -5.51 -23.10
CA SER A 597 17.72 -4.54 -23.45
C SER A 597 17.57 -4.02 -24.88
N ASP A 598 16.45 -4.31 -25.54
CA ASP A 598 16.18 -4.09 -26.95
C ASP A 598 14.77 -3.49 -27.18
N ALA A 599 14.34 -2.61 -26.27
CA ALA A 599 13.04 -1.93 -26.35
C ALA A 599 11.86 -2.91 -26.31
N GLY A 600 11.98 -4.01 -25.56
CA GLY A 600 10.94 -5.02 -25.37
C GLY A 600 10.66 -5.88 -26.61
N LEU A 601 11.60 -5.98 -27.55
CA LEU A 601 11.52 -6.91 -28.69
C LEU A 601 11.77 -8.35 -28.21
N THR A 602 12.74 -8.53 -27.32
CA THR A 602 12.99 -9.79 -26.63
C THR A 602 12.96 -9.60 -25.13
N TRP A 603 12.45 -10.62 -24.44
CA TRP A 603 12.36 -10.69 -22.99
C TRP A 603 13.09 -11.95 -22.51
N LYS A 604 14.00 -11.77 -21.56
CA LYS A 604 14.76 -12.87 -20.95
C LYS A 604 14.44 -12.93 -19.47
N LYS A 605 14.52 -14.12 -18.88
CA LYS A 605 14.35 -14.29 -17.43
C LYS A 605 15.41 -13.47 -16.68
N GLY A 606 14.95 -12.61 -15.77
CA GLY A 606 15.78 -11.79 -14.90
C GLY A 606 15.89 -12.37 -13.48
N ASN A 607 16.67 -11.72 -12.64
CA ASN A 607 16.85 -12.05 -11.22
C ASN A 607 16.23 -10.99 -10.28
N LEU A 608 15.30 -10.19 -10.79
CA LEU A 608 14.63 -9.10 -10.08
C LEU A 608 13.29 -9.56 -9.46
N ASN A 609 13.19 -10.82 -9.06
CA ASN A 609 11.92 -11.42 -8.60
C ASN A 609 11.38 -10.67 -7.38
N PHE A 610 10.09 -10.35 -7.39
CA PHE A 610 9.40 -9.65 -6.31
C PHE A 610 8.03 -10.28 -6.10
N ASN A 611 7.82 -10.86 -4.92
CA ASN A 611 6.62 -11.63 -4.62
C ASN A 611 5.51 -10.70 -4.15
N SER A 612 4.73 -10.18 -5.09
CA SER A 612 3.52 -9.39 -4.83
C SER A 612 2.49 -9.65 -5.92
N LEU A 613 1.19 -9.62 -5.60
CA LEU A 613 0.13 -9.68 -6.63
C LEU A 613 -0.17 -8.32 -7.25
N GLU A 614 0.27 -7.24 -6.59
CA GLU A 614 0.12 -5.87 -7.07
C GLU A 614 1.41 -5.09 -6.81
N ALA A 615 1.92 -4.38 -7.81
CA ALA A 615 3.03 -3.45 -7.62
C ALA A 615 2.97 -2.27 -8.58
N LYS A 616 3.48 -1.10 -8.16
CA LYS A 616 3.95 -0.08 -9.11
C LYS A 616 5.48 -0.10 -9.11
N LEU A 617 6.09 -0.03 -10.29
CA LEU A 617 7.54 -0.05 -10.45
C LEU A 617 8.07 1.25 -11.01
N PHE A 618 9.28 1.60 -10.60
CA PHE A 618 10.03 2.70 -11.19
C PHE A 618 11.53 2.52 -10.97
N PHE A 619 12.33 3.03 -11.89
CA PHE A 619 13.77 3.16 -11.71
C PHE A 619 14.14 4.56 -11.22
N ASN A 620 15.16 4.65 -10.36
CA ASN A 620 15.92 5.90 -10.22
C ASN A 620 17.07 5.97 -11.25
N ARG A 621 17.73 7.12 -11.34
CA ARG A 621 18.86 7.33 -12.27
C ARG A 621 20.08 6.47 -11.99
N ARG A 622 20.32 6.08 -10.73
CA ARG A 622 21.42 5.15 -10.39
C ARG A 622 21.20 3.77 -10.98
N GLY A 623 19.97 3.45 -11.34
CA GLY A 623 19.58 2.12 -11.76
C GLY A 623 19.04 1.28 -10.61
N ASP A 624 18.73 1.87 -9.46
CA ASP A 624 17.98 1.18 -8.41
C ASP A 624 16.52 1.04 -8.87
N LEU A 625 15.96 -0.16 -8.72
CA LEU A 625 14.55 -0.42 -9.03
C LEU A 625 13.75 -0.35 -7.74
N PHE A 626 12.62 0.31 -7.76
CA PHE A 626 11.72 0.38 -6.63
C PHE A 626 10.40 -0.27 -6.96
N ALA A 627 9.76 -0.84 -5.93
CA ALA A 627 8.45 -1.42 -6.00
C ALA A 627 7.60 -0.90 -4.84
N SER A 628 6.44 -0.31 -5.14
CA SER A 628 5.40 -0.12 -4.13
C SER A 628 4.45 -1.31 -4.12
N SER A 629 4.16 -1.86 -2.95
CA SER A 629 3.26 -3.01 -2.77
C SER A 629 2.63 -2.96 -1.39
N TYR A 630 1.31 -3.19 -1.30
CA TYR A 630 0.54 -3.27 -0.06
C TYR A 630 1.01 -2.30 1.02
N SER A 631 1.10 -1.02 0.66
CA SER A 631 1.49 0.11 1.54
C SER A 631 2.99 0.36 1.75
N ARG A 632 3.89 -0.48 1.24
CA ARG A 632 5.34 -0.28 1.43
C ARG A 632 6.09 0.02 0.16
N LEU A 633 7.21 0.70 0.31
CA LEU A 633 8.20 0.91 -0.73
C LEU A 633 9.43 0.02 -0.49
N TYR A 634 9.77 -0.75 -1.51
CA TYR A 634 10.98 -1.58 -1.55
C TYR A 634 11.93 -1.02 -2.60
N ILE A 635 13.23 -1.24 -2.38
CA ILE A 635 14.31 -0.92 -3.31
C ILE A 635 15.13 -2.18 -3.59
N TYR A 636 15.46 -2.40 -4.84
CA TYR A 636 16.51 -3.30 -5.30
C TYR A 636 17.68 -2.41 -5.74
N PRO A 637 18.72 -2.26 -4.90
CA PRO A 637 19.88 -1.45 -5.24
C PRO A 637 20.60 -2.01 -6.47
N ASP A 638 21.05 -1.13 -7.36
CA ASP A 638 21.77 -1.48 -8.59
C ASP A 638 21.05 -2.51 -9.48
N ALA A 639 19.71 -2.48 -9.51
CA ALA A 639 18.91 -3.39 -10.34
C ALA A 639 19.25 -3.31 -11.83
N LEU A 640 19.73 -2.16 -12.31
CA LEU A 640 20.15 -1.96 -13.69
C LEU A 640 21.32 -2.85 -14.11
N SER A 641 22.21 -3.24 -13.18
CA SER A 641 23.29 -4.19 -13.47
C SER A 641 22.78 -5.60 -13.76
N GLN A 642 21.53 -5.90 -13.36
CA GLN A 642 20.85 -7.15 -13.69
C GLN A 642 20.23 -7.15 -15.09
N ILE A 643 20.24 -6.02 -15.80
CA ILE A 643 19.73 -5.88 -17.15
C ILE A 643 20.92 -5.81 -18.13
N PRO A 644 20.93 -6.59 -19.22
CA PRO A 644 22.00 -6.50 -20.21
C PRO A 644 22.18 -5.06 -20.74
N PRO A 645 23.40 -4.68 -21.13
CA PRO A 645 23.65 -3.38 -21.75
C PRO A 645 22.73 -3.16 -22.96
N ALA A 646 22.28 -1.91 -23.12
CA ALA A 646 21.39 -1.53 -24.20
C ALA A 646 21.94 -1.98 -25.56
N GLN A 647 21.18 -2.81 -26.26
CA GLN A 647 21.48 -3.24 -27.61
C GLN A 647 21.08 -2.11 -28.55
N LYS A 648 22.05 -1.23 -28.82
CA LYS A 648 21.89 -0.04 -29.68
C LYS A 648 21.68 -0.36 -31.16
N GLU A 649 21.65 -1.64 -31.55
CA GLU A 649 21.11 -2.08 -32.85
C GLU A 649 19.59 -1.88 -32.96
N TYR A 650 18.99 -1.20 -31.98
CA TYR A 650 17.82 -0.38 -32.20
C TYR A 650 18.09 0.67 -33.28
N VAL A 651 17.71 0.32 -34.51
CA VAL A 651 17.05 1.29 -35.36
C VAL A 651 15.63 1.33 -34.79
N PRO A 652 15.21 2.41 -34.11
CA PRO A 652 13.78 2.67 -33.99
C PRO A 652 13.19 2.49 -35.40
N VAL A 653 11.89 2.32 -35.54
CA VAL A 653 11.32 2.71 -36.83
C VAL A 653 11.36 4.25 -36.94
N GLU A 654 12.53 4.87 -36.75
CA GLU A 654 12.92 6.25 -37.09
C GLU A 654 12.96 6.42 -38.61
N ASN A 655 12.61 5.38 -39.35
CA ASN A 655 12.51 5.34 -40.78
C ASN A 655 11.14 4.74 -41.22
N ALA A 656 10.04 5.11 -40.56
CA ALA A 656 8.70 4.79 -41.04
C ALA A 656 8.21 5.86 -42.01
N PHE A 657 7.58 5.44 -43.10
CA PHE A 657 6.73 6.29 -43.90
C PHE A 657 5.61 6.88 -43.02
N ARG A 658 5.48 8.21 -42.97
CA ARG A 658 4.45 8.90 -42.16
C ARG A 658 3.57 9.76 -43.04
N VAL A 659 2.26 9.73 -42.79
CA VAL A 659 1.28 10.60 -43.44
C VAL A 659 0.58 11.41 -42.37
N TYR A 660 0.67 12.73 -42.44
CA TYR A 660 0.04 13.63 -41.48
C TYR A 660 -1.41 13.93 -41.92
N PRO A 661 -2.32 14.30 -41.01
CA PRO A 661 -3.61 14.86 -41.39
C PRO A 661 -3.42 16.07 -42.31
N ASN A 662 -4.25 16.20 -43.34
CA ASN A 662 -4.22 17.37 -44.20
C ASN A 662 -4.81 18.58 -43.47
N HIS A 663 -4.25 19.77 -43.70
CA HIS A 663 -4.73 21.00 -43.07
C HIS A 663 -4.82 22.15 -44.09
N PRO A 664 -5.94 22.90 -44.12
CA PRO A 664 -7.18 22.70 -43.34
C PRO A 664 -7.99 21.45 -43.79
N ASN A 665 -8.88 20.93 -42.94
CA ASN A 665 -9.89 19.91 -43.29
C ASN A 665 -11.12 20.06 -42.37
N PRO A 666 -12.32 20.43 -42.87
CA PRO A 666 -12.65 20.72 -44.27
C PRO A 666 -11.84 21.88 -44.86
N PHE A 667 -11.70 21.94 -46.19
CA PHE A 667 -10.87 22.92 -46.88
C PHE A 667 -11.64 23.71 -47.96
N ASN A 668 -11.20 24.94 -48.25
CA ASN A 668 -11.76 25.81 -49.29
C ASN A 668 -10.68 26.74 -49.91
N PRO A 669 -10.40 26.67 -51.22
CA PRO A 669 -10.48 25.49 -52.07
C PRO A 669 -9.21 24.63 -51.97
N ALA A 670 -8.25 24.95 -51.08
CA ALA A 670 -6.97 24.24 -50.99
C ALA A 670 -6.63 23.70 -49.60
N THR A 671 -5.93 22.55 -49.56
CA THR A 671 -5.39 21.91 -48.36
C THR A 671 -3.98 21.41 -48.61
N THR A 672 -3.17 21.30 -47.56
CA THR A 672 -1.81 20.74 -47.65
C THR A 672 -1.80 19.32 -47.08
N ILE A 673 -1.31 18.36 -47.87
CA ILE A 673 -1.04 16.98 -47.45
C ILE A 673 0.45 16.90 -47.13
N ARG A 674 0.78 16.63 -45.87
CA ARG A 674 2.17 16.47 -45.40
C ARG A 674 2.48 14.98 -45.20
N TYR A 675 3.64 14.54 -45.64
CA TYR A 675 4.16 13.19 -45.39
C TYR A 675 5.69 13.22 -45.25
N GLU A 676 6.24 12.18 -44.64
CA GLU A 676 7.68 12.01 -44.41
C GLU A 676 8.08 10.64 -44.92
N ILE A 677 9.14 10.59 -45.72
CA ILE A 677 9.68 9.34 -46.25
C ILE A 677 11.08 9.07 -45.69
N PRO A 678 11.39 7.82 -45.35
CA PRO A 678 12.57 7.49 -44.55
C PRO A 678 13.85 7.19 -45.35
N SER A 679 13.69 6.92 -46.64
CA SER A 679 14.75 6.56 -47.56
C SER A 679 14.26 6.82 -48.98
N LYS A 680 15.17 6.75 -49.95
CA LYS A 680 14.79 6.96 -51.34
C LYS A 680 13.76 5.90 -51.78
N ILE A 681 12.54 6.31 -52.08
CA ILE A 681 11.43 5.42 -52.41
C ILE A 681 10.50 6.07 -53.44
N HIS A 682 9.86 5.24 -54.25
CA HIS A 682 8.81 5.69 -55.17
C HIS A 682 7.53 5.98 -54.39
N VAL A 683 7.01 7.21 -54.53
CA VAL A 683 5.81 7.72 -53.85
C VAL A 683 4.73 8.03 -54.87
N GLU A 684 3.54 7.52 -54.63
CA GLU A 684 2.33 7.78 -55.43
C GLU A 684 1.25 8.36 -54.52
N LEU A 685 0.83 9.60 -54.73
CA LEU A 685 -0.25 10.28 -54.00
C LEU A 685 -1.37 10.67 -54.96
N LYS A 686 -2.53 10.07 -54.77
CA LYS A 686 -3.72 10.22 -55.64
C LYS A 686 -4.94 10.61 -54.84
N VAL A 687 -5.87 11.32 -55.46
CA VAL A 687 -7.17 11.71 -54.88
C VAL A 687 -8.29 11.06 -55.69
N PHE A 688 -9.29 10.52 -54.99
CA PHE A 688 -10.43 9.80 -55.52
C PHE A 688 -11.74 10.41 -55.02
N ASP A 689 -12.79 10.35 -55.84
CA ASP A 689 -14.16 10.61 -55.39
C ASP A 689 -14.76 9.39 -54.66
N MET A 690 -15.98 9.55 -54.15
CA MET A 690 -16.69 8.48 -53.41
C MET A 690 -17.06 7.26 -54.26
N LEU A 691 -17.00 7.35 -55.59
CA LEU A 691 -17.20 6.22 -56.51
C LEU A 691 -15.88 5.51 -56.84
N GLY A 692 -14.76 5.96 -56.24
CA GLY A 692 -13.42 5.41 -56.49
C GLY A 692 -12.78 5.92 -57.78
N ARG A 693 -13.34 6.94 -58.44
CA ARG A 693 -12.74 7.53 -59.64
C ARG A 693 -11.61 8.48 -59.23
N GLN A 694 -10.44 8.32 -59.84
CA GLN A 694 -9.30 9.22 -59.61
C GLN A 694 -9.64 10.62 -60.15
N VAL A 695 -9.59 11.63 -59.29
CA VAL A 695 -9.84 13.04 -59.63
C VAL A 695 -8.57 13.89 -59.67
N ALA A 696 -7.48 13.43 -59.04
CA ALA A 696 -6.17 14.06 -59.14
C ALA A 696 -5.03 13.05 -58.87
N GLU A 697 -3.88 13.27 -59.49
CA GLU A 697 -2.59 12.66 -59.13
C GLU A 697 -1.67 13.80 -58.72
N LEU A 698 -1.20 13.77 -57.47
CA LEU A 698 -0.45 14.86 -56.86
C LEU A 698 1.05 14.57 -56.81
N VAL A 699 1.42 13.30 -56.70
CA VAL A 699 2.82 12.82 -56.69
C VAL A 699 2.86 11.46 -57.37
N ASN A 700 3.87 11.23 -58.21
CA ASN A 700 4.17 9.93 -58.82
C ASN A 700 5.64 9.91 -59.25
N GLU A 701 6.55 9.86 -58.29
CA GLU A 701 7.99 10.00 -58.53
C GLU A 701 8.84 9.31 -57.44
N GLU A 702 10.11 9.08 -57.74
CA GLU A 702 11.08 8.71 -56.70
C GLU A 702 11.51 9.94 -55.90
N GLN A 703 11.36 9.87 -54.58
CA GLN A 703 11.72 10.95 -53.67
C GLN A 703 12.77 10.47 -52.67
N SER A 704 13.70 11.35 -52.28
CA SER A 704 14.75 11.08 -51.29
C SER A 704 14.22 11.20 -49.86
N ALA A 705 14.95 10.68 -48.86
CA ALA A 705 14.55 10.84 -47.46
C ALA A 705 14.28 12.31 -47.10
N GLY A 706 13.13 12.60 -46.47
CA GLY A 706 12.74 13.96 -46.12
C GLY A 706 11.24 14.15 -45.90
N GLU A 707 10.88 15.37 -45.52
CA GLU A 707 9.49 15.81 -45.39
C GLU A 707 9.00 16.49 -46.67
N TYR A 708 7.75 16.22 -47.03
CA TYR A 708 7.10 16.70 -48.23
C TYR A 708 5.76 17.34 -47.89
N ASN A 709 5.50 18.50 -48.51
CA ASN A 709 4.24 19.23 -48.39
C ASN A 709 3.63 19.36 -49.78
N VAL A 710 2.48 18.73 -50.00
CA VAL A 710 1.81 18.71 -51.31
C VAL A 710 0.49 19.45 -51.22
N LEU A 711 0.37 20.51 -52.02
CA LEU A 711 -0.84 21.30 -52.11
C LEU A 711 -1.88 20.58 -52.98
N PHE A 712 -3.06 20.35 -52.43
CA PHE A 712 -4.22 19.92 -53.19
C PHE A 712 -5.21 21.07 -53.34
N ASN A 713 -5.49 21.47 -54.59
CA ASN A 713 -6.45 22.51 -54.93
C ASN A 713 -7.69 21.88 -55.58
N GLY A 714 -8.81 21.90 -54.87
CA GLY A 714 -10.10 21.35 -55.28
C GLY A 714 -11.03 22.36 -55.96
N SER A 715 -10.55 23.52 -56.41
CA SER A 715 -11.38 24.58 -57.02
C SER A 715 -12.23 24.10 -58.21
N SER A 716 -11.73 23.15 -59.00
CA SER A 716 -12.45 22.53 -60.13
C SER A 716 -13.40 21.39 -59.74
N LEU A 717 -13.41 20.99 -58.46
CA LEU A 717 -14.21 19.87 -57.96
C LEU A 717 -15.47 20.38 -57.22
N PRO A 718 -16.59 19.62 -57.22
CA PRO A 718 -17.76 19.97 -56.41
C PRO A 718 -17.48 19.81 -54.90
N SER A 719 -18.16 20.57 -54.05
CA SER A 719 -18.16 20.35 -52.60
C SER A 719 -18.54 18.90 -52.29
N GLY A 720 -17.82 18.27 -51.36
CA GLY A 720 -18.05 16.85 -51.08
C GLY A 720 -16.88 16.17 -50.38
N VAL A 721 -17.05 14.87 -50.16
CA VAL A 721 -16.04 14.01 -49.57
C VAL A 721 -15.18 13.39 -50.67
N TYR A 722 -13.87 13.41 -50.47
CA TYR A 722 -12.88 12.74 -51.30
C TYR A 722 -11.98 11.87 -50.42
N ILE A 723 -11.25 10.96 -51.05
CA ILE A 723 -10.26 10.11 -50.39
C ILE A 723 -8.93 10.33 -51.09
N TYR A 724 -7.88 10.73 -50.38
CA TYR A 724 -6.54 10.59 -50.94
C TYR A 724 -5.94 9.25 -50.51
N SER A 725 -5.18 8.64 -51.41
CA SER A 725 -4.38 7.43 -51.16
C SER A 725 -2.94 7.74 -51.46
N ILE A 726 -2.06 7.39 -50.54
CA ILE A 726 -0.62 7.53 -50.70
C ILE A 726 0.05 6.17 -50.55
N GLN A 727 0.94 5.85 -51.48
CA GLN A 727 1.69 4.60 -51.51
C GLN A 727 3.18 4.91 -51.59
N ALA A 728 3.96 4.32 -50.69
CA ALA A 728 5.41 4.39 -50.67
C ALA A 728 5.97 2.96 -50.57
N GLY A 729 6.42 2.41 -51.69
CA GLY A 729 6.80 1.00 -51.83
C GLY A 729 5.66 0.05 -51.42
N LYS A 730 5.86 -0.70 -50.33
CA LYS A 730 4.86 -1.66 -49.78
C LYS A 730 3.84 -1.02 -48.84
N HIS A 731 4.07 0.21 -48.38
CA HIS A 731 3.18 0.91 -47.47
C HIS A 731 2.11 1.65 -48.28
N LYS A 732 0.85 1.49 -47.91
CA LYS A 732 -0.28 2.20 -48.52
C LYS A 732 -1.22 2.70 -47.42
N GLU A 733 -1.56 3.97 -47.47
CA GLU A 733 -2.44 4.64 -46.53
C GLU A 733 -3.47 5.47 -47.30
N SER A 734 -4.69 5.58 -46.78
CA SER A 734 -5.74 6.40 -47.38
C SER A 734 -6.46 7.21 -46.31
N LYS A 735 -6.75 8.49 -46.57
CA LYS A 735 -7.52 9.34 -45.65
C LYS A 735 -8.61 10.13 -46.36
N LYS A 736 -9.66 10.44 -45.58
CA LYS A 736 -10.81 11.22 -46.01
C LYS A 736 -10.51 12.73 -45.94
N ILE A 737 -10.89 13.47 -46.97
CA ILE A 737 -10.81 14.93 -47.03
C ILE A 737 -12.15 15.51 -47.47
N MET A 738 -12.49 16.70 -46.96
CA MET A 738 -13.78 17.34 -47.23
C MET A 738 -13.58 18.73 -47.85
N LEU A 739 -14.05 18.90 -49.08
CA LEU A 739 -14.08 20.19 -49.77
C LEU A 739 -15.41 20.89 -49.49
N ILE A 740 -15.35 22.14 -49.03
CA ILE A 740 -16.52 23.02 -48.87
C ILE A 740 -16.26 24.27 -49.71
N LYS A 741 -17.20 24.62 -50.60
CA LYS A 741 -17.17 25.87 -51.38
C LYS A 741 -17.98 26.95 -50.71
#